data_AF-A0A0F8JQ92-F1
#
_entry.id   AF-A0A0F8JQ92-F1
#
_cell.length_a   1.000
_cell.length_b   1.000
_cell.length_c   1.000
_cell.angle_alpha   90.00
_cell.angle_beta   90.00
_cell.angle_gamma   90.00
#
_symmetry.space_group_name_H-M   'P 1'
#
loop_
_entity.id
_entity.type
_entity.pdbx_description
1 polymer ?
#
loop_
_entity_poly.entity_id
_entity_poly.type
_entity_poly.pdbx_seq_one_letter_code
_entity_poly.pdbx_strand_id
1 'polypeptide(L)'
;MTIEVNSADIPAIISNQRQWLKILQVMQPNKKDPIRIKAIEGNWSEGKDYDLYGWKPSVDIWHKLEHPYYTRGILPNELLFDPDTPEWAVMKEGIDKLCSYCMENNISFIPAFSGGKGIHVSIFFNACNVDEDLIKGIEETGIDVLRTARRALVSEIAKRADVDLEAIRADWGKINFHTASKGSQVRDFGTTRAPGLYKTLIETIPESKPEPYELPLIFPEKVELWEIENTDYKQVVLDALKKEVERAKKANEYALNDADFTGIEIMKFPCIKKLYEAGIKNGRYYAGLSVLLMCKKCGIPKEETEKHMRELFKTFPGITQTETELRINNALTMYETDKKFSCRELKDNFGEDFCKFSDCPNAEKLIIERKNQEDRDTRKTLTDALVSIKPSPDKSIRIQQIKEFITTYLLSVDENLAEEFLITKIKKPFDFNGDEFGLLKRFFKSEQKKLKAFKIQMERENQEYAAITFGETADYAANAIAVLVDEFRKYNVPVFNLGGQLYVYNGRIYESDDAALAKMKTFLYQQANLHGISITPNNVNNVLKRIIDENTINAADLTTAPERIVVENGILDVLTGELFDHDPKERQVTELNIRYDPTVQPSDDFENYLASTFKGVEWEIDLFQELFGYCLLREYRFEVFFFLVGNGGNGRTVATNLLNAFLGDKNVSSKKLQEICNPSDVFSLMGLHGKLANICGETGVEGIDDLSNLKAATGRDPVESRLPHKQWVRFYSYAKMIFSMNQVPIIKDSTRGRIRRMKIIDFKNSFVNGQNADEDLQNKLTSPESLIGVLNWAIEGLQRLIRNGKFTDIRTESQIAIEFDRKSNPMKHFVRDHIDDARAEYELDDPKKADIAYNASRVTFAQIIQAYVKYAKVHNLPTLDPIKITASVKYECELVGIMVKRCRDRYKKDPETGKAALREDFFKGIILCGLDELGLGENEQPNIDNITEPEPEKAELTELTNKYVANTTQANLGEV
;
A
#
# COMPACT_ATOMS: atom_id res chain seq x y z
N MET A 1 -18.20 -13.37 26.12
CA MET A 1 -17.86 -13.41 27.57
C MET A 1 -19.09 -12.99 28.34
N THR A 2 -19.70 -13.91 29.07
CA THR A 2 -20.94 -13.66 29.85
C THR A 2 -20.55 -13.49 31.31
N ILE A 3 -20.92 -12.36 31.92
CA ILE A 3 -20.69 -12.10 33.36
C ILE A 3 -22.04 -12.27 34.07
N GLU A 4 -22.13 -13.20 35.02
CA GLU A 4 -23.29 -13.25 35.93
C GLU A 4 -23.23 -12.02 36.84
N VAL A 5 -24.16 -11.07 36.64
CA VAL A 5 -24.09 -9.78 37.33
C VAL A 5 -24.72 -9.87 38.72
N ASN A 6 -23.91 -10.27 39.69
CA ASN A 6 -23.98 -9.68 41.02
C ASN A 6 -22.96 -8.54 41.09
N SER A 7 -23.18 -7.55 41.95
CA SER A 7 -22.37 -6.33 42.13
C SER A 7 -20.89 -6.54 42.55
N ALA A 8 -20.32 -7.72 42.34
CA ALA A 8 -19.11 -8.22 43.00
C ALA A 8 -17.86 -8.33 42.11
N ASP A 9 -17.86 -7.90 40.83
CA ASP A 9 -16.67 -8.06 39.99
C ASP A 9 -16.31 -6.84 39.12
N ILE A 10 -16.27 -5.66 39.74
CA ILE A 10 -15.76 -4.41 39.14
C ILE A 10 -14.40 -4.61 38.43
N PRO A 11 -13.41 -5.32 39.01
CA PRO A 11 -12.15 -5.61 38.32
C PRO A 11 -12.34 -6.40 37.02
N ALA A 12 -13.28 -7.35 36.99
CA ALA A 12 -13.60 -8.10 35.78
C ALA A 12 -14.25 -7.21 34.72
N ILE A 13 -15.14 -6.28 35.10
CA ILE A 13 -15.74 -5.32 34.15
C ILE A 13 -14.66 -4.41 33.55
N ILE A 14 -13.77 -3.84 34.37
CA ILE A 14 -12.66 -3.00 33.90
C ILE A 14 -11.73 -3.79 32.96
N SER A 15 -11.42 -5.04 33.31
CA SER A 15 -10.61 -5.92 32.47
C SER A 15 -11.26 -6.17 31.10
N ASN A 16 -12.56 -6.45 31.08
CA ASN A 16 -13.34 -6.63 29.84
C ASN A 16 -13.43 -5.35 29.02
N GLN A 17 -13.65 -4.19 29.65
CA GLN A 17 -13.62 -2.91 28.95
C GLN A 17 -12.24 -2.60 28.34
N ARG A 18 -11.16 -2.98 29.03
CA ARG A 18 -9.80 -2.86 28.50
C ARG A 18 -9.59 -3.75 27.27
N GLN A 19 -10.08 -4.98 27.31
CA GLN A 19 -10.02 -5.89 26.16
C GLN A 19 -10.86 -5.38 25.00
N TRP A 20 -12.07 -4.89 25.29
CA TRP A 20 -12.95 -4.30 24.30
C TRP A 20 -12.32 -3.09 23.59
N LEU A 21 -11.68 -2.19 24.32
CA LEU A 21 -10.96 -1.07 23.71
C LEU A 21 -9.73 -1.50 22.91
N LYS A 22 -9.05 -2.59 23.29
CA LYS A 22 -7.99 -3.15 22.44
C LYS A 22 -8.54 -3.65 21.11
N ILE A 23 -9.71 -4.31 21.12
CA ILE A 23 -10.40 -4.73 19.90
C ILE A 23 -10.72 -3.51 19.04
N LEU A 24 -11.38 -2.50 19.63
CA LEU A 24 -11.71 -1.26 18.92
C LEU A 24 -10.48 -0.49 18.41
N GLN A 25 -9.37 -0.49 19.15
CA GLN A 25 -8.13 0.18 18.76
C GLN A 25 -7.57 -0.40 17.47
N VAL A 26 -7.69 -1.72 17.26
CA VAL A 26 -7.26 -2.39 16.02
C VAL A 26 -8.18 -2.04 14.84
N MET A 27 -9.45 -1.74 15.11
CA MET A 27 -10.45 -1.37 14.09
C MET A 27 -10.36 0.08 13.63
N GLN A 28 -9.57 0.94 14.30
CA GLN A 28 -9.41 2.34 13.90
C GLN A 28 -8.59 2.48 12.61
N PRO A 29 -8.97 3.40 11.69
CA PRO A 29 -8.19 3.69 10.49
C PRO A 29 -6.79 4.23 10.82
N ASN A 30 -6.70 5.06 11.88
CA ASN A 30 -5.43 5.60 12.38
C ASN A 30 -5.06 4.90 13.69
N LYS A 31 -4.29 3.81 13.58
CA LYS A 31 -3.89 2.96 14.72
C LYS A 31 -2.97 3.68 15.74
N LYS A 32 -2.49 4.89 15.44
CA LYS A 32 -1.55 5.65 16.28
C LYS A 32 -2.21 6.37 17.46
N ASP A 33 -3.45 6.84 17.31
CA ASP A 33 -4.12 7.62 18.35
C ASP A 33 -4.90 6.70 19.31
N PRO A 34 -4.61 6.72 20.63
CA PRO A 34 -5.35 5.90 21.58
C PRO A 34 -6.80 6.35 21.68
N ILE A 35 -7.74 5.40 21.74
CA ILE A 35 -9.16 5.71 21.98
C ILE A 35 -9.26 6.53 23.26
N ARG A 36 -9.94 7.66 23.17
CA ARG A 36 -10.20 8.50 24.34
C ARG A 36 -11.42 8.00 25.09
N ILE A 37 -11.31 8.05 26.40
CA ILE A 37 -12.40 7.74 27.32
C ILE A 37 -12.62 8.89 28.29
N LYS A 38 -13.81 8.91 28.87
CA LYS A 38 -14.17 9.74 30.00
C LYS A 38 -14.56 8.83 31.15
N ALA A 39 -13.76 8.83 32.22
CA ALA A 39 -13.94 7.91 33.34
C ALA A 39 -15.15 8.27 34.20
N ILE A 40 -15.39 9.57 34.44
CA ILE A 40 -16.46 10.06 35.31
C ILE A 40 -17.39 11.03 34.56
N GLU A 41 -18.71 10.84 34.69
CA GLU A 41 -19.73 11.76 34.16
C GLU A 41 -19.88 13.01 35.05
N GLY A 42 -20.14 14.18 34.46
CA GLY A 42 -20.37 15.44 35.18
C GLY A 42 -19.20 16.43 35.15
N ASN A 43 -19.32 17.48 35.96
CA ASN A 43 -18.30 18.51 36.15
C ASN A 43 -17.33 18.08 37.26
N TRP A 44 -16.08 18.49 37.14
CA TRP A 44 -15.09 18.27 38.18
C TRP A 44 -15.48 18.99 39.48
N SER A 45 -15.28 18.32 40.61
CA SER A 45 -15.46 18.86 41.95
C SER A 45 -14.13 18.87 42.69
N GLU A 46 -13.90 19.90 43.50
CA GLU A 46 -12.68 20.07 44.28
C GLU A 46 -12.37 18.84 45.15
N GLY A 47 -11.12 18.36 45.13
CA GLY A 47 -10.67 17.16 45.87
C GLY A 47 -10.80 15.82 45.12
N LYS A 48 -11.25 15.80 43.86
CA LYS A 48 -11.25 14.60 43.00
C LYS A 48 -10.16 14.68 41.93
N ASP A 49 -9.69 13.54 41.40
CA ASP A 49 -8.67 13.53 40.34
C ASP A 49 -9.25 14.17 39.06
N TYR A 50 -8.72 15.33 38.67
CA TYR A 50 -9.13 16.08 37.50
C TYR A 50 -9.01 15.29 36.20
N ASP A 51 -8.03 14.39 36.12
CA ASP A 51 -7.80 13.60 34.92
C ASP A 51 -8.95 12.64 34.59
N LEU A 52 -9.75 12.25 35.59
CA LEU A 52 -10.87 11.32 35.41
C LEU A 52 -12.15 11.99 34.86
N TYR A 53 -12.24 13.33 34.90
CA TYR A 53 -13.41 14.09 34.43
C TYR A 53 -13.25 14.59 32.99
N GLY A 54 -12.03 14.57 32.45
CA GLY A 54 -11.69 15.00 31.10
C GLY A 54 -11.68 13.87 30.07
N TRP A 55 -11.70 14.25 28.79
CA TRP A 55 -11.38 13.33 27.68
C TRP A 55 -9.89 13.04 27.66
N LYS A 56 -9.49 11.83 28.04
CA LYS A 56 -8.09 11.42 28.08
C LYS A 56 -7.87 10.18 27.20
N PRO A 57 -6.69 10.05 26.57
CA PRO A 57 -6.28 8.78 25.97
C PRO A 57 -6.42 7.66 27.00
N SER A 58 -7.04 6.55 26.60
CA SER A 58 -7.35 5.44 27.51
C SER A 58 -6.12 4.88 28.22
N VAL A 59 -5.00 4.80 27.51
CA VAL A 59 -3.70 4.35 28.04
C VAL A 59 -3.18 5.22 29.20
N ASP A 60 -3.49 6.52 29.20
CA ASP A 60 -2.96 7.48 30.17
C ASP A 60 -3.67 7.39 31.52
N ILE A 61 -4.91 6.90 31.55
CA ILE A 61 -5.72 6.89 32.78
C ILE A 61 -6.05 5.48 33.27
N TRP A 62 -5.58 4.41 32.60
CA TRP A 62 -5.89 3.05 32.99
C TRP A 62 -5.49 2.67 34.42
N HIS A 63 -4.30 3.11 34.82
CA HIS A 63 -3.78 2.85 36.16
C HIS A 63 -4.54 3.62 37.26
N LYS A 64 -5.43 4.54 36.88
CA LYS A 64 -6.23 5.38 37.80
C LYS A 64 -7.69 4.92 37.91
N LEU A 65 -8.12 3.91 37.15
CA LEU A 65 -9.52 3.48 37.15
C LEU A 65 -9.80 2.49 38.28
N GLU A 66 -10.61 2.92 39.23
CA GLU A 66 -11.16 2.08 40.30
C GLU A 66 -12.58 1.56 39.97
N HIS A 67 -13.20 2.13 38.93
CA HIS A 67 -14.55 1.80 38.47
C HIS A 67 -14.60 1.76 36.93
N PRO A 68 -15.62 1.09 36.33
CA PRO A 68 -15.80 1.09 34.88
C PRO A 68 -15.93 2.51 34.33
N TYR A 69 -15.28 2.81 33.20
CA TYR A 69 -15.40 4.14 32.60
C TYR A 69 -16.75 4.34 31.93
N TYR A 70 -17.10 5.62 31.77
CA TYR A 70 -18.45 6.02 31.40
C TYR A 70 -18.69 6.06 29.90
N THR A 71 -17.86 6.77 29.16
CA THR A 71 -18.02 6.91 27.71
C THR A 71 -16.69 6.78 27.00
N ARG A 72 -16.76 6.38 25.73
CA ARG A 72 -15.65 6.45 24.79
C ARG A 72 -16.00 7.35 23.61
N GLY A 73 -14.98 7.79 22.89
CA GLY A 73 -15.17 8.40 21.57
C GLY A 73 -15.75 7.39 20.58
N ILE A 74 -16.69 7.84 19.76
CA ILE A 74 -17.13 7.13 18.56
C ILE A 74 -15.96 7.13 17.57
N LEU A 75 -15.66 5.98 16.96
CA LEU A 75 -14.55 5.88 16.03
C LEU A 75 -14.87 6.60 14.70
N PRO A 76 -13.86 7.10 13.98
CA PRO A 76 -14.07 7.74 12.68
C PRO A 76 -14.81 6.85 11.66
N ASN A 77 -14.59 5.52 11.70
CA ASN A 77 -15.22 4.52 10.84
C ASN A 77 -16.37 3.74 11.51
N GLU A 78 -17.00 4.32 12.54
CA GLU A 78 -18.17 3.75 13.23
C GLU A 78 -19.44 4.52 12.81
N LEU A 79 -20.43 3.79 12.28
CA LEU A 79 -21.81 4.25 12.14
C LEU A 79 -22.55 3.87 13.43
N LEU A 80 -23.00 4.88 14.17
CA LEU A 80 -23.77 4.69 15.39
C LEU A 80 -25.21 5.14 15.17
N PHE A 81 -26.12 4.19 15.14
CA PHE A 81 -27.55 4.44 15.27
C PHE A 81 -27.90 4.47 16.75
N ASP A 82 -28.26 5.66 17.23
CA ASP A 82 -28.71 5.89 18.61
C ASP A 82 -30.07 6.61 18.59
N PRO A 83 -31.18 5.85 18.56
CA PRO A 83 -32.53 6.38 18.65
C PRO A 83 -32.80 7.02 20.01
N ASP A 84 -33.34 8.23 20.03
CA ASP A 84 -33.73 8.95 21.27
C ASP A 84 -35.25 9.14 21.38
N THR A 85 -36.02 8.24 20.76
CA THR A 85 -37.49 8.24 20.87
C THR A 85 -37.96 7.70 22.23
N PRO A 86 -38.94 8.34 22.90
CA PRO A 86 -39.50 7.84 24.16
C PRO A 86 -40.43 6.63 23.96
N GLU A 87 -40.87 6.35 22.73
CA GLU A 87 -41.82 5.28 22.41
C GLU A 87 -41.07 3.98 22.05
N TRP A 88 -41.16 2.97 22.92
CA TRP A 88 -40.45 1.69 22.74
C TRP A 88 -40.86 0.97 21.46
N ALA A 89 -42.15 0.99 21.11
CA ALA A 89 -42.66 0.32 19.90
C ALA A 89 -42.02 0.91 18.62
N VAL A 90 -41.93 2.24 18.53
CA VAL A 90 -41.30 2.94 17.40
C VAL A 90 -39.80 2.64 17.32
N MET A 91 -39.12 2.64 18.47
CA MET A 91 -37.70 2.27 18.54
C MET A 91 -37.47 0.82 18.09
N LYS A 92 -38.26 -0.11 18.63
CA LYS A 92 -38.18 -1.53 18.30
C LYS A 92 -38.41 -1.74 16.81
N GLU A 93 -39.48 -1.20 16.25
CA GLU A 93 -39.79 -1.35 14.82
C GLU A 93 -38.64 -0.83 13.94
N GLY A 94 -38.11 0.37 14.23
CA GLY A 94 -37.02 0.94 13.45
C GLY A 94 -35.71 0.14 13.56
N ILE A 95 -35.37 -0.36 14.75
CA ILE A 95 -34.16 -1.17 14.96
C ILE A 95 -34.34 -2.59 14.40
N ASP A 96 -35.52 -3.19 14.50
CA ASP A 96 -35.83 -4.51 13.90
C ASP A 96 -35.67 -4.45 12.38
N LYS A 97 -36.23 -3.41 11.73
CA LYS A 97 -36.06 -3.17 10.30
C LYS A 97 -34.59 -2.98 9.92
N LEU A 98 -33.85 -2.17 10.68
CA LEU A 98 -32.42 -1.94 10.47
C LEU A 98 -31.61 -3.24 10.57
N CYS A 99 -31.80 -4.01 11.64
CA CYS A 99 -31.09 -5.25 11.90
C CYS A 99 -31.42 -6.31 10.84
N SER A 100 -32.70 -6.45 10.48
CA SER A 100 -33.14 -7.40 9.44
C SER A 100 -32.49 -7.06 8.10
N TYR A 101 -32.51 -5.79 7.71
CA TYR A 101 -31.87 -5.32 6.50
C TYR A 101 -30.35 -5.58 6.51
N CYS A 102 -29.68 -5.33 7.65
CA CYS A 102 -28.25 -5.59 7.77
C CYS A 102 -27.93 -7.08 7.64
N MET A 103 -28.73 -7.96 8.25
CA MET A 103 -28.57 -9.42 8.11
C MET A 103 -28.76 -9.87 6.65
N GLU A 104 -29.82 -9.41 5.99
CA GLU A 104 -30.13 -9.77 4.58
C GLU A 104 -29.04 -9.32 3.59
N ASN A 105 -28.34 -8.23 3.91
CA ASN A 105 -27.32 -7.62 3.05
C ASN A 105 -25.89 -7.90 3.51
N ASN A 106 -25.68 -8.85 4.44
CA ASN A 106 -24.37 -9.20 5.01
C ASN A 106 -23.59 -7.98 5.55
N ILE A 107 -24.29 -7.03 6.16
CA ILE A 107 -23.70 -5.89 6.84
C ILE A 107 -23.46 -6.30 8.29
N SER A 108 -22.20 -6.29 8.74
CA SER A 108 -21.85 -6.58 10.14
C SER A 108 -22.32 -5.47 11.07
N PHE A 109 -23.03 -5.82 12.15
CA PHE A 109 -23.54 -4.87 13.14
C PHE A 109 -23.49 -5.42 14.56
N ILE A 110 -23.47 -4.51 15.54
CA ILE A 110 -23.45 -4.82 16.97
C ILE A 110 -24.62 -4.10 17.64
N PRO A 111 -25.73 -4.82 17.93
CA PRO A 111 -26.85 -4.27 18.68
C PRO A 111 -26.59 -4.36 20.19
N ALA A 112 -26.89 -3.28 20.90
CA ALA A 112 -26.63 -3.20 22.34
C ALA A 112 -27.73 -2.45 23.06
N PHE A 113 -28.20 -3.01 24.18
CA PHE A 113 -29.08 -2.29 25.09
C PHE A 113 -28.25 -1.29 25.90
N SER A 114 -28.60 -0.01 25.83
CA SER A 114 -27.82 1.08 26.42
C SER A 114 -27.97 1.24 27.93
N GLY A 115 -28.67 0.34 28.62
CA GLY A 115 -28.96 0.49 30.05
C GLY A 115 -29.98 1.60 30.29
N GLY A 116 -31.22 1.38 29.85
CA GLY A 116 -32.41 2.15 30.24
C GLY A 116 -32.82 3.32 29.32
N LYS A 117 -32.03 3.70 28.30
CA LYS A 117 -32.42 4.73 27.31
C LYS A 117 -33.05 4.15 26.05
N GLY A 118 -32.40 3.14 25.46
CA GLY A 118 -32.78 2.56 24.18
C GLY A 118 -31.77 1.54 23.66
N ILE A 119 -31.82 1.24 22.36
CA ILE A 119 -30.92 0.29 21.68
C ILE A 119 -29.94 1.05 20.79
N HIS A 120 -28.65 0.82 20.97
CA HIS A 120 -27.62 1.32 20.07
C HIS A 120 -27.29 0.23 19.03
N VAL A 121 -27.15 0.60 17.78
CA VAL A 121 -26.59 -0.30 16.74
C VAL A 121 -25.33 0.32 16.20
N SER A 122 -24.21 -0.40 16.31
CA SER A 122 -22.90 0.04 15.81
C SER A 122 -22.50 -0.79 14.58
N ILE A 123 -22.15 -0.13 13.48
CA ILE A 123 -21.61 -0.76 12.26
C ILE A 123 -20.23 -0.16 12.03
N PHE A 124 -19.21 -1.02 11.93
CA PHE A 124 -17.84 -0.58 11.63
C PHE A 124 -17.54 -0.90 10.18
N PHE A 125 -16.95 0.02 9.43
CA PHE A 125 -16.71 -0.16 8.00
C PHE A 125 -15.25 0.06 7.61
N ASN A 126 -14.85 -0.56 6.50
CA ASN A 126 -13.54 -0.36 5.89
C ASN A 126 -13.50 0.82 4.94
N ALA A 127 -12.31 1.40 4.77
CA ALA A 127 -12.08 2.38 3.71
C ALA A 127 -12.31 1.70 2.34
N CYS A 128 -12.97 2.42 1.43
CA CYS A 128 -13.11 2.02 0.04
C CYS A 128 -12.10 2.78 -0.83
N ASN A 129 -11.72 2.17 -1.96
CA ASN A 129 -10.83 2.81 -2.93
C ASN A 129 -11.53 4.01 -3.59
N VAL A 130 -10.78 5.10 -3.69
CA VAL A 130 -11.21 6.36 -4.30
C VAL A 130 -10.31 6.64 -5.50
N ASP A 131 -10.88 7.14 -6.60
CA ASP A 131 -10.11 7.49 -7.81
C ASP A 131 -9.17 8.69 -7.57
N GLU A 132 -8.07 8.77 -8.31
CA GLU A 132 -7.04 9.81 -8.12
C GLU A 132 -7.59 11.24 -8.30
N ASP A 133 -8.55 11.43 -9.22
CA ASP A 133 -9.21 12.73 -9.42
C ASP A 133 -9.99 13.17 -8.19
N LEU A 134 -10.71 12.24 -7.55
CA LEU A 134 -11.44 12.51 -6.32
C LEU A 134 -10.49 12.64 -5.13
N ILE A 135 -9.38 11.88 -5.07
CA ILE A 135 -8.33 12.08 -4.06
C ILE A 135 -7.78 13.50 -4.16
N LYS A 136 -7.38 13.94 -5.35
CA LYS A 136 -6.91 15.31 -5.59
C LYS A 136 -7.97 16.34 -5.21
N GLY A 137 -9.22 16.09 -5.58
CA GLY A 137 -10.34 16.95 -5.19
C GLY A 137 -10.57 17.02 -3.68
N ILE A 138 -10.40 15.91 -2.96
CA ILE A 138 -10.47 15.83 -1.49
C ILE A 138 -9.31 16.62 -0.87
N GLU A 139 -8.10 16.43 -1.36
CA GLU A 139 -6.89 17.12 -0.89
C GLU A 139 -7.00 18.65 -1.12
N GLU A 140 -7.46 19.06 -2.31
CA GLU A 140 -7.68 20.47 -2.67
C GLU A 140 -8.72 21.15 -1.78
N THR A 141 -9.77 20.42 -1.39
CA THR A 141 -10.92 20.99 -0.68
C THR A 141 -10.89 20.76 0.83
N GLY A 142 -10.03 19.87 1.32
CA GLY A 142 -9.94 19.48 2.73
C GLY A 142 -11.24 18.90 3.29
N ILE A 143 -12.06 18.23 2.48
CA ILE A 143 -13.33 17.68 2.97
C ILE A 143 -13.10 16.52 3.95
N ASP A 144 -13.95 16.44 4.97
CA ASP A 144 -13.92 15.35 5.94
C ASP A 144 -14.53 14.06 5.34
N VAL A 145 -13.65 13.19 4.83
CA VAL A 145 -14.01 11.97 4.09
C VAL A 145 -14.91 11.06 4.92
N LEU A 146 -14.53 10.75 6.16
CA LEU A 146 -15.28 9.80 6.99
C LEU A 146 -16.59 10.42 7.48
N ARG A 147 -16.64 11.71 7.83
CA ARG A 147 -17.93 12.38 8.14
C ARG A 147 -18.89 12.30 6.95
N THR A 148 -18.39 12.52 5.74
CA THR A 148 -19.19 12.46 4.51
C THR A 148 -19.70 11.03 4.25
N ALA A 149 -18.81 10.04 4.36
CA ALA A 149 -19.16 8.64 4.21
C ALA A 149 -20.23 8.21 5.22
N ARG A 150 -20.08 8.55 6.51
CA ARG A 150 -21.07 8.18 7.54
C ARG A 150 -22.45 8.73 7.28
N ARG A 151 -22.56 10.00 6.88
CA ARG A 151 -23.84 10.63 6.52
C ARG A 151 -24.52 9.89 5.37
N ALA A 152 -23.76 9.62 4.31
CA ALA A 152 -24.26 8.94 3.14
C ALA A 152 -24.73 7.52 3.46
N LEU A 153 -23.91 6.76 4.19
CA LEU A 153 -24.21 5.38 4.57
C LEU A 153 -25.42 5.30 5.51
N VAL A 154 -25.50 6.14 6.55
CA VAL A 154 -26.64 6.13 7.48
C VAL A 154 -27.94 6.46 6.76
N SER A 155 -27.95 7.51 5.93
CA SER A 155 -29.14 7.88 5.16
C SER A 155 -29.56 6.78 4.18
N GLU A 156 -28.61 6.17 3.47
CA GLU A 156 -28.93 5.16 2.46
C GLU A 156 -29.35 3.83 3.10
N ILE A 157 -28.70 3.39 4.19
CA ILE A 157 -29.10 2.20 4.94
C ILE A 157 -30.51 2.40 5.49
N ALA A 158 -30.80 3.53 6.16
CA ALA A 158 -32.12 3.78 6.72
C ALA A 158 -33.21 3.83 5.64
N LYS A 159 -32.92 4.47 4.50
CA LYS A 159 -33.84 4.52 3.36
C LYS A 159 -34.15 3.13 2.81
N ARG A 160 -33.14 2.27 2.62
CA ARG A 160 -33.33 0.92 2.07
C ARG A 160 -33.94 -0.05 3.08
N ALA A 161 -33.66 0.14 4.37
CA ALA A 161 -34.27 -0.60 5.46
C ALA A 161 -35.69 -0.12 5.81
N ASP A 162 -36.22 0.91 5.13
CA ASP A 162 -37.53 1.51 5.45
C ASP A 162 -37.62 2.00 6.91
N VAL A 163 -36.53 2.61 7.39
CA VAL A 163 -36.41 3.17 8.73
C VAL A 163 -36.58 4.68 8.68
N ASP A 164 -37.60 5.17 9.39
CA ASP A 164 -37.83 6.60 9.57
C ASP A 164 -36.89 7.17 10.64
N LEU A 165 -35.82 7.84 10.20
CA LEU A 165 -34.81 8.46 11.06
C LEU A 165 -35.38 9.60 11.94
N GLU A 166 -36.46 10.26 11.52
CA GLU A 166 -37.10 11.32 12.29
C GLU A 166 -37.98 10.72 13.39
N ALA A 167 -38.76 9.68 13.07
CA ALA A 167 -39.63 8.98 14.02
C ALA A 167 -38.83 8.34 15.17
N ILE A 168 -37.69 7.72 14.86
CA ILE A 168 -36.81 7.14 15.88
C ILE A 168 -35.93 8.19 16.58
N ARG A 169 -35.97 9.46 16.14
CA ARG A 169 -35.14 10.58 16.62
C ARG A 169 -33.65 10.27 16.58
N ALA A 170 -33.12 9.95 15.40
CA ALA A 170 -31.70 9.67 15.23
C ALA A 170 -30.81 10.86 15.63
N ASP A 171 -29.81 10.63 16.47
CA ASP A 171 -28.87 11.67 16.91
C ASP A 171 -27.82 11.99 15.82
N TRP A 172 -28.15 12.98 14.98
CA TRP A 172 -27.25 13.48 13.94
C TRP A 172 -25.94 14.06 14.48
N GLY A 173 -25.85 14.45 15.75
CA GLY A 173 -24.60 14.89 16.38
C GLY A 173 -23.57 13.75 16.50
N LYS A 174 -24.03 12.50 16.59
CA LYS A 174 -23.19 11.29 16.60
C LYS A 174 -22.74 10.85 15.22
N ILE A 175 -23.39 11.35 14.17
CA ILE A 175 -23.09 11.06 12.77
C ILE A 175 -22.23 12.19 12.15
N ASN A 176 -22.55 13.44 12.45
CA ASN A 176 -22.01 14.63 11.78
C ASN A 176 -20.75 15.22 12.43
N PHE A 177 -20.18 14.57 13.45
CA PHE A 177 -18.98 15.11 14.10
C PHE A 177 -17.78 15.11 13.15
N HIS A 178 -16.89 16.09 13.31
CA HIS A 178 -15.70 16.24 12.50
C HIS A 178 -14.60 15.25 12.95
N THR A 179 -13.92 14.58 12.03
CA THR A 179 -12.85 13.61 12.35
C THR A 179 -11.67 14.25 13.06
N ALA A 180 -11.31 15.48 12.69
CA ALA A 180 -10.30 16.27 13.41
C ALA A 180 -10.74 16.77 14.80
N SER A 181 -12.03 16.67 15.16
CA SER A 181 -12.52 16.95 16.52
C SER A 181 -12.31 15.71 17.41
N LYS A 182 -12.44 15.85 18.73
CA LYS A 182 -12.20 14.75 19.69
C LYS A 182 -13.23 13.60 19.64
N GLY A 183 -14.00 13.49 18.55
CA GLY A 183 -15.12 12.58 18.37
C GLY A 183 -16.41 13.04 19.04
N SER A 184 -17.54 12.44 18.66
CA SER A 184 -18.74 12.44 19.51
C SER A 184 -18.69 11.27 20.49
N GLN A 185 -19.49 11.30 21.55
CA GLN A 185 -19.40 10.34 22.64
C GLN A 185 -20.47 9.26 22.56
N VAL A 186 -20.08 8.04 22.90
CA VAL A 186 -20.99 6.90 23.04
C VAL A 186 -20.76 6.22 24.38
N ARG A 187 -21.86 5.76 24.98
CA ARG A 187 -21.83 4.90 26.16
C ARG A 187 -21.18 3.58 25.80
N ASP A 188 -20.24 3.13 26.62
CA ASP A 188 -19.51 1.90 26.34
C ASP A 188 -20.07 0.70 27.11
N PHE A 189 -19.71 -0.51 26.68
CA PHE A 189 -20.15 -1.74 27.35
C PHE A 189 -19.66 -1.78 28.81
N GLY A 190 -20.49 -2.28 29.72
CA GLY A 190 -20.17 -2.36 31.15
C GLY A 190 -20.19 -1.03 31.92
N THR A 191 -20.52 0.09 31.27
CA THR A 191 -20.68 1.40 31.96
C THR A 191 -21.79 1.35 32.98
N THR A 192 -21.53 1.67 34.25
CA THR A 192 -22.54 1.71 35.32
C THR A 192 -23.03 3.15 35.58
N ARG A 193 -24.30 3.46 35.28
CA ARG A 193 -24.92 4.76 35.63
C ARG A 193 -25.91 4.60 36.76
N ALA A 194 -25.92 5.46 37.78
CA ALA A 194 -26.97 5.46 38.80
C ALA A 194 -28.37 5.61 38.13
N PRO A 195 -29.33 4.70 38.40
CA PRO A 195 -29.40 3.75 39.52
C PRO A 195 -28.95 2.31 39.14
N GLY A 196 -27.80 2.13 38.51
CA GLY A 196 -27.16 0.84 38.30
C GLY A 196 -27.10 0.28 36.87
N LEU A 197 -27.57 1.01 35.87
CA LEU A 197 -27.75 0.51 34.51
C LEU A 197 -26.42 0.28 33.77
N TYR A 198 -26.24 -0.92 33.20
CA TYR A 198 -25.13 -1.23 32.28
C TYR A 198 -25.54 -1.36 30.83
N LYS A 199 -24.64 -0.97 29.93
CA LYS A 199 -24.77 -1.27 28.51
C LYS A 199 -24.29 -2.69 28.24
N THR A 200 -25.11 -3.47 27.53
CA THR A 200 -24.83 -4.88 27.24
C THR A 200 -25.16 -5.22 25.79
N LEU A 201 -24.45 -6.21 25.24
CA LEU A 201 -24.78 -6.80 23.93
C LEU A 201 -26.12 -7.54 24.03
N ILE A 202 -26.93 -7.43 22.99
CA ILE A 202 -28.18 -8.18 22.85
C ILE A 202 -28.13 -8.99 21.56
N GLU A 203 -28.72 -10.18 21.54
CA GLU A 203 -28.86 -10.97 20.30
C GLU A 203 -30.19 -10.69 19.61
N THR A 204 -31.25 -10.51 20.41
CA THR A 204 -32.60 -10.23 19.95
C THR A 204 -33.13 -8.97 20.62
N ILE A 205 -33.91 -8.18 19.88
CA ILE A 205 -34.51 -6.94 20.36
C ILE A 205 -35.71 -7.29 21.28
N PRO A 206 -35.72 -6.86 22.55
CA PRO A 206 -36.80 -7.20 23.48
C PRO A 206 -38.16 -6.59 23.08
N GLU A 207 -39.24 -7.36 23.24
CA GLU A 207 -40.62 -6.92 22.95
C GLU A 207 -41.07 -5.73 23.78
N SER A 208 -40.69 -5.69 25.05
CA SER A 208 -40.87 -4.54 25.94
C SER A 208 -39.53 -3.99 26.41
N LYS A 209 -39.51 -2.72 26.80
CA LYS A 209 -38.32 -2.08 27.36
C LYS A 209 -37.82 -2.86 28.58
N PRO A 210 -36.59 -3.41 28.54
CA PRO A 210 -36.07 -4.15 29.68
C PRO A 210 -35.91 -3.25 30.90
N GLU A 211 -36.24 -3.80 32.05
CA GLU A 211 -35.95 -3.19 33.33
C GLU A 211 -34.43 -3.20 33.59
N PRO A 212 -33.94 -2.31 34.46
CA PRO A 212 -32.55 -2.35 34.89
C PRO A 212 -32.14 -3.76 35.34
N TYR A 213 -31.00 -4.24 34.87
CA TYR A 213 -30.42 -5.55 35.23
C TYR A 213 -31.17 -6.80 34.72
N GLU A 214 -32.24 -6.63 33.94
CA GLU A 214 -32.98 -7.76 33.37
C GLU A 214 -32.14 -8.57 32.37
N LEU A 215 -31.28 -7.89 31.60
CA LEU A 215 -30.40 -8.51 30.61
C LEU A 215 -28.99 -8.69 31.20
N PRO A 216 -28.33 -9.85 31.00
CA PRO A 216 -26.97 -10.09 31.51
C PRO A 216 -25.94 -9.16 30.84
N LEU A 217 -24.83 -8.86 31.52
CA LEU A 217 -23.73 -8.09 30.95
C LEU A 217 -22.87 -8.96 30.04
N ILE A 218 -22.90 -8.62 28.75
CA ILE A 218 -22.19 -9.31 27.68
C ILE A 218 -21.38 -8.28 26.90
N PHE A 219 -20.09 -8.56 26.73
CA PHE A 219 -19.19 -7.81 25.85
C PHE A 219 -19.10 -8.51 24.49
N PRO A 220 -19.01 -7.76 23.38
CA PRO A 220 -18.74 -8.36 22.08
C PRO A 220 -17.36 -9.03 22.06
N GLU A 221 -17.29 -10.26 21.54
CA GLU A 221 -16.03 -11.03 21.49
C GLU A 221 -15.16 -10.68 20.29
N LYS A 222 -15.80 -10.23 19.20
CA LYS A 222 -15.16 -9.80 17.95
C LYS A 222 -15.93 -8.64 17.34
N VAL A 223 -15.23 -7.89 16.49
CA VAL A 223 -15.82 -6.87 15.61
C VAL A 223 -15.41 -7.22 14.20
N GLU A 224 -16.37 -7.28 13.29
CA GLU A 224 -16.13 -7.49 11.87
C GLU A 224 -16.35 -6.17 11.13
N LEU A 225 -15.39 -5.79 10.30
CA LEU A 225 -15.49 -4.61 9.44
C LEU A 225 -16.38 -4.94 8.25
N TRP A 226 -17.37 -4.11 8.02
CA TRP A 226 -18.20 -4.15 6.83
C TRP A 226 -17.37 -3.71 5.62
N GLU A 227 -17.16 -4.64 4.69
CA GLU A 227 -16.42 -4.42 3.44
C GLU A 227 -17.29 -3.70 2.41
N ILE A 228 -17.19 -2.37 2.38
CA ILE A 228 -17.96 -1.53 1.45
C ILE A 228 -17.48 -1.71 0.00
N GLU A 229 -16.19 -2.04 -0.22
CA GLU A 229 -15.51 -2.00 -1.52
C GLU A 229 -16.25 -2.74 -2.65
N ASN A 230 -16.88 -3.87 -2.33
CA ASN A 230 -17.57 -4.74 -3.28
C ASN A 230 -19.09 -4.61 -3.25
N THR A 231 -19.61 -3.57 -2.59
CA THR A 231 -21.05 -3.30 -2.48
C THR A 231 -21.42 -2.07 -3.29
N ASP A 232 -22.69 -1.92 -3.63
CA ASP A 232 -23.19 -0.71 -4.27
C ASP A 232 -23.15 0.53 -3.34
N TYR A 233 -23.00 0.33 -2.03
CA TYR A 233 -22.70 1.39 -1.07
C TYR A 233 -21.35 2.07 -1.32
N LYS A 234 -20.41 1.42 -2.02
CA LYS A 234 -19.20 2.11 -2.51
C LYS A 234 -19.57 3.29 -3.38
N GLN A 235 -20.50 3.09 -4.32
CA GLN A 235 -20.94 4.17 -5.20
C GLN A 235 -21.67 5.26 -4.42
N VAL A 236 -22.45 4.91 -3.40
CA VAL A 236 -23.10 5.86 -2.50
C VAL A 236 -22.07 6.76 -1.79
N VAL A 237 -20.98 6.17 -1.28
CA VAL A 237 -19.89 6.92 -0.65
C VAL A 237 -19.14 7.77 -1.68
N LEU A 238 -18.79 7.22 -2.85
CA LEU A 238 -18.10 7.96 -3.90
C LEU A 238 -18.91 9.12 -4.44
N ASP A 239 -20.23 8.93 -4.65
CA ASP A 239 -21.13 9.98 -5.11
C ASP A 239 -21.30 11.07 -4.05
N ALA A 240 -21.39 10.69 -2.77
CA ALA A 240 -21.43 11.65 -1.67
C ALA A 240 -20.12 12.45 -1.57
N LEU A 241 -18.97 11.80 -1.72
CA LEU A 241 -17.65 12.45 -1.74
C LEU A 241 -17.52 13.36 -2.96
N LYS A 242 -17.87 12.91 -4.17
CA LYS A 242 -17.86 13.73 -5.38
C LYS A 242 -18.78 14.93 -5.24
N LYS A 243 -20.00 14.72 -4.74
CA LYS A 243 -20.95 15.80 -4.50
C LYS A 243 -20.44 16.79 -3.44
N GLU A 244 -19.77 16.32 -2.39
CA GLU A 244 -19.21 17.17 -1.34
C GLU A 244 -17.92 17.88 -1.80
N VAL A 245 -17.10 17.27 -2.65
CA VAL A 245 -15.96 17.91 -3.33
C VAL A 245 -16.47 18.96 -4.31
N GLU A 246 -17.42 18.64 -5.18
CA GLU A 246 -18.04 19.59 -6.10
C GLU A 246 -18.75 20.71 -5.35
N ARG A 247 -19.46 20.37 -4.26
CA ARG A 247 -20.03 21.37 -3.36
C ARG A 247 -18.94 22.17 -2.70
N ALA A 248 -17.80 21.63 -2.28
CA ALA A 248 -16.71 22.40 -1.67
C ALA A 248 -15.94 23.25 -2.70
N LYS A 249 -15.81 22.79 -3.95
CA LYS A 249 -15.25 23.53 -5.08
C LYS A 249 -16.19 24.67 -5.52
N LYS A 250 -17.50 24.42 -5.53
CA LYS A 250 -18.55 25.45 -5.77
C LYS A 250 -18.73 26.38 -4.57
N ALA A 251 -18.64 25.82 -3.37
CA ALA A 251 -18.61 26.49 -2.08
C ALA A 251 -17.20 26.93 -1.70
N ASN A 252 -16.32 27.13 -2.68
CA ASN A 252 -15.24 28.10 -2.60
C ASN A 252 -15.80 29.55 -2.48
N GLU A 253 -16.96 29.69 -1.83
CA GLU A 253 -17.36 30.83 -1.03
C GLU A 253 -16.40 30.93 0.16
N TYR A 254 -15.22 31.44 -0.19
CA TYR A 254 -14.20 31.97 0.69
C TYR A 254 -13.69 31.02 1.78
N ALA A 255 -12.60 30.30 1.46
CA ALA A 255 -11.57 30.09 2.47
C ALA A 255 -10.99 31.48 2.81
N LEU A 256 -11.64 32.17 3.74
CA LEU A 256 -11.36 33.55 4.15
C LEU A 256 -10.01 33.74 4.85
N ASN A 257 -9.12 32.74 4.75
CA ASN A 257 -7.95 32.58 5.61
C ASN A 257 -6.98 33.76 5.52
N ASP A 258 -6.91 34.44 4.37
CA ASP A 258 -6.03 35.58 4.11
C ASP A 258 -6.78 36.86 3.73
N ALA A 259 -8.12 36.82 3.74
CA ALA A 259 -8.96 37.96 3.40
C ALA A 259 -9.00 38.99 4.55
N ASP A 260 -8.48 40.19 4.31
CA ASP A 260 -8.50 41.27 5.29
C ASP A 260 -9.89 41.90 5.40
N PHE A 261 -10.49 41.78 6.59
CA PHE A 261 -11.78 42.39 6.94
C PHE A 261 -11.64 43.57 7.91
N THR A 262 -10.40 44.00 8.18
CA THR A 262 -10.11 45.05 9.15
C THR A 262 -10.88 46.33 8.82
N GLY A 263 -11.59 46.87 9.81
CA GLY A 263 -12.35 48.12 9.67
C GLY A 263 -13.75 47.97 9.05
N ILE A 264 -14.19 46.75 8.71
CA ILE A 264 -15.60 46.49 8.35
C ILE A 264 -16.41 46.30 9.64
N GLU A 265 -17.48 47.07 9.79
CA GLU A 265 -18.41 46.92 10.91
C GLU A 265 -19.10 45.54 10.88
N ILE A 266 -19.04 44.81 12.00
CA ILE A 266 -19.50 43.42 12.07
C ILE A 266 -20.97 43.22 11.68
N MET A 267 -21.84 44.19 11.95
CA MET A 267 -23.27 44.12 11.63
C MET A 267 -23.58 44.33 10.14
N LYS A 268 -22.59 44.74 9.32
CA LYS A 268 -22.73 44.82 7.86
C LYS A 268 -22.69 43.45 7.18
N PHE A 269 -22.21 42.41 7.88
CA PHE A 269 -22.25 41.05 7.37
C PHE A 269 -23.66 40.46 7.56
N PRO A 270 -24.42 40.18 6.49
CA PRO A 270 -25.80 39.69 6.61
C PRO A 270 -25.90 38.38 7.39
N CYS A 271 -24.85 37.55 7.32
CA CYS A 271 -24.76 36.28 8.03
C CYS A 271 -24.62 36.44 9.55
N ILE A 272 -23.93 37.50 10.01
CA ILE A 272 -23.83 37.81 11.45
C ILE A 272 -25.14 38.45 11.94
N LYS A 273 -25.70 39.38 11.17
CA LYS A 273 -26.99 40.00 11.50
C LYS A 273 -28.10 38.95 11.73
N LYS A 274 -28.17 37.94 10.87
CA LYS A 274 -29.12 36.82 11.03
C LYS A 274 -28.97 36.06 12.35
N LEU A 275 -27.76 35.92 12.90
CA LEU A 275 -27.57 35.25 14.20
C LEU A 275 -28.24 36.01 15.35
N TYR A 276 -28.25 37.35 15.30
CA TYR A 276 -28.92 38.18 16.30
C TYR A 276 -30.44 38.08 16.18
N GLU A 277 -30.96 37.88 14.98
CA GLU A 277 -32.40 37.83 14.69
C GLU A 277 -33.02 36.43 14.86
N ALA A 278 -32.24 35.36 14.76
CA ALA A 278 -32.74 33.98 14.63
C ALA A 278 -33.24 33.30 15.93
N GLY A 279 -33.12 33.94 17.10
CA GLY A 279 -33.66 33.39 18.36
C GLY A 279 -33.16 31.97 18.70
N ILE A 280 -31.84 31.76 18.66
CA ILE A 280 -31.18 30.45 18.63
C ILE A 280 -31.44 29.63 19.92
N LYS A 281 -32.14 28.50 19.78
CA LYS A 281 -32.39 27.52 20.87
C LYS A 281 -31.25 26.52 21.01
N ASN A 282 -30.83 25.89 19.91
CA ASN A 282 -29.76 24.90 19.85
C ASN A 282 -28.53 25.48 19.13
N GLY A 283 -27.31 25.16 19.57
CA GLY A 283 -26.09 25.66 18.93
C GLY A 283 -25.59 27.03 19.42
N ARG A 284 -26.08 27.52 20.57
CA ARG A 284 -25.72 28.85 21.14
C ARG A 284 -24.20 29.10 21.28
N TYR A 285 -23.43 28.05 21.56
CA TYR A 285 -21.96 28.15 21.62
C TYR A 285 -21.35 28.48 20.24
N TYR A 286 -21.79 27.80 19.18
CA TYR A 286 -21.30 28.03 17.82
C TYR A 286 -21.71 29.41 17.29
N ALA A 287 -22.87 29.92 17.70
CA ALA A 287 -23.30 31.27 17.38
C ALA A 287 -22.37 32.31 18.02
N GLY A 288 -22.07 32.14 19.31
CA GLY A 288 -21.11 32.97 20.03
C GLY A 288 -19.70 32.90 19.43
N LEU A 289 -19.24 31.69 19.09
CA LEU A 289 -17.94 31.48 18.46
C LEU A 289 -17.85 32.14 17.07
N SER A 290 -18.93 32.08 16.28
CA SER A 290 -19.00 32.72 14.96
C SER A 290 -18.86 34.24 15.05
N VAL A 291 -19.57 34.87 16.00
CA VAL A 291 -19.44 36.31 16.25
C VAL A 291 -18.02 36.66 16.73
N LEU A 292 -17.46 35.89 17.66
CA LEU A 292 -16.11 36.10 18.16
C LEU A 292 -15.05 36.05 17.06
N LEU A 293 -15.08 35.00 16.23
CA LEU A 293 -14.11 34.82 15.16
C LEU A 293 -14.26 35.89 14.07
N MET A 294 -15.47 36.37 13.82
CA MET A 294 -15.70 37.48 12.89
C MET A 294 -15.20 38.81 13.47
N CYS A 295 -15.44 39.10 14.76
CA CYS A 295 -14.88 40.27 15.44
C CYS A 295 -13.36 40.32 15.33
N LYS A 296 -12.70 39.19 15.64
CA LYS A 296 -11.25 39.02 15.50
C LYS A 296 -10.79 39.35 14.07
N LYS A 297 -11.53 38.87 13.07
CA LYS A 297 -11.22 39.09 11.65
C LYS A 297 -11.43 40.53 11.19
N CYS A 298 -12.38 41.23 11.80
CA CYS A 298 -12.63 42.66 11.57
C CYS A 298 -11.65 43.57 12.33
N GLY A 299 -10.73 42.99 13.12
CA GLY A 299 -9.79 43.74 13.96
C GLY A 299 -10.40 44.33 15.23
N ILE A 300 -11.59 43.86 15.65
CA ILE A 300 -12.29 44.36 16.84
C ILE A 300 -11.62 43.75 18.09
N PRO A 301 -11.14 44.55 19.07
CA PRO A 301 -10.47 44.04 20.27
C PRO A 301 -11.31 43.07 21.10
N LYS A 302 -10.64 42.25 21.92
CA LYS A 302 -11.27 41.22 22.77
C LYS A 302 -12.36 41.78 23.70
N GLU A 303 -12.10 42.94 24.31
CA GLU A 303 -13.01 43.62 25.24
C GLU A 303 -14.32 44.06 24.56
N GLU A 304 -14.22 44.49 23.30
CA GLU A 304 -15.37 44.89 22.49
C GLU A 304 -16.09 43.68 21.89
N THR A 305 -15.34 42.64 21.55
CA THR A 305 -15.89 41.33 21.15
C THR A 305 -16.78 40.73 22.23
N GLU A 306 -16.37 40.84 23.50
CA GLU A 306 -17.20 40.39 24.63
C GLU A 306 -18.56 41.11 24.68
N LYS A 307 -18.60 42.43 24.40
CA LYS A 307 -19.85 43.20 24.35
C LYS A 307 -20.78 42.67 23.27
N HIS A 308 -20.26 42.44 22.05
CA HIS A 308 -21.02 41.85 20.96
C HIS A 308 -21.59 40.47 21.32
N MET A 309 -20.79 39.62 21.98
CA MET A 309 -21.27 38.34 22.48
C MET A 309 -22.37 38.50 23.53
N ARG A 310 -22.21 39.41 24.50
CA ARG A 310 -23.26 39.65 25.52
C ARG A 310 -24.58 40.10 24.90
N GLU A 311 -24.53 40.92 23.86
CA GLU A 311 -25.72 41.34 23.13
C GLU A 311 -26.36 40.19 22.35
N LEU A 312 -25.56 39.36 21.68
CA LEU A 312 -26.05 38.18 20.98
C LEU A 312 -26.79 37.24 21.94
N PHE A 313 -26.20 36.96 23.10
CA PHE A 313 -26.77 36.00 24.04
C PHE A 313 -28.09 36.46 24.66
N LYS A 314 -28.33 37.78 24.76
CA LYS A 314 -29.63 38.33 25.19
C LYS A 314 -30.78 37.96 24.23
N THR A 315 -30.48 37.66 22.96
CA THR A 315 -31.51 37.30 21.97
C THR A 315 -31.90 35.82 22.07
N PHE A 316 -31.18 35.00 22.85
CA PHE A 316 -31.43 33.57 22.92
C PHE A 316 -32.54 33.23 23.93
N PRO A 317 -33.63 32.58 23.49
CA PRO A 317 -34.77 32.31 24.36
C PRO A 317 -34.42 31.29 25.44
N GLY A 318 -34.65 31.62 26.71
CA GLY A 318 -34.53 30.70 27.85
C GLY A 318 -33.10 30.42 28.33
N ILE A 319 -32.13 31.30 28.03
CA ILE A 319 -30.77 31.21 28.59
C ILE A 319 -30.68 31.91 29.94
N THR A 320 -30.00 31.29 30.92
CA THR A 320 -29.77 31.92 32.24
C THR A 320 -28.53 32.82 32.21
N GLN A 321 -28.42 33.75 33.17
CA GLN A 321 -27.24 34.60 33.31
C GLN A 321 -25.97 33.76 33.56
N THR A 322 -26.06 32.74 34.40
CA THR A 322 -24.95 31.81 34.66
C THR A 322 -24.52 31.04 33.41
N GLU A 323 -25.47 30.56 32.60
CA GLU A 323 -25.17 29.87 31.35
C GLU A 323 -24.54 30.81 30.31
N THR A 324 -24.97 32.09 30.31
CA THR A 324 -24.41 33.15 29.45
C THR A 324 -22.94 33.39 29.77
N GLU A 325 -22.59 33.61 31.05
CA GLU A 325 -21.19 33.83 31.46
C GLU A 325 -20.31 32.62 31.12
N LEU A 326 -20.79 31.40 31.39
CA LEU A 326 -20.03 30.18 31.10
C LEU A 326 -19.70 30.05 29.60
N ARG A 327 -20.69 30.30 28.73
CA ARG A 327 -20.50 30.17 27.29
C ARG A 327 -19.63 31.27 26.71
N ILE A 328 -19.73 32.50 27.23
CA ILE A 328 -18.87 33.62 26.84
C ILE A 328 -17.41 33.32 27.22
N ASN A 329 -17.17 32.92 28.47
CA ASN A 329 -15.83 32.57 28.94
C ASN A 329 -15.22 31.43 28.11
N ASN A 330 -16.00 30.38 27.83
CA ASN A 330 -15.55 29.25 27.00
C ASN A 330 -15.20 29.69 25.58
N ALA A 331 -16.00 30.59 24.97
CA ALA A 331 -15.73 31.09 23.62
C ALA A 331 -14.51 32.02 23.60
N LEU A 332 -14.35 32.90 24.59
CA LEU A 332 -13.23 33.85 24.69
C LEU A 332 -11.87 33.18 24.80
N THR A 333 -11.80 31.93 25.30
CA THR A 333 -10.56 31.14 25.24
C THR A 333 -10.05 30.93 23.81
N MET A 334 -10.94 30.96 22.81
CA MET A 334 -10.59 30.78 21.40
C MET A 334 -10.05 32.05 20.73
N TYR A 335 -10.18 33.22 21.37
CA TYR A 335 -9.79 34.49 20.77
C TYR A 335 -8.29 34.56 20.45
N GLU A 336 -7.45 34.01 21.32
CA GLU A 336 -5.98 33.97 21.15
C GLU A 336 -5.50 32.78 20.30
N THR A 337 -6.40 31.89 19.86
CA THR A 337 -6.02 30.69 19.09
C THR A 337 -5.93 30.95 17.60
N ASP A 338 -5.26 30.07 16.85
CA ASP A 338 -5.20 30.13 15.37
C ASP A 338 -6.53 29.78 14.68
N LYS A 339 -7.61 29.57 15.45
CA LYS A 339 -8.93 29.30 14.89
C LYS A 339 -9.41 30.51 14.08
N LYS A 340 -9.81 30.27 12.83
CA LYS A 340 -10.30 31.29 11.89
C LYS A 340 -11.81 31.19 11.69
N PHE A 341 -12.46 32.31 11.37
CA PHE A 341 -13.87 32.33 10.99
C PHE A 341 -14.08 31.55 9.69
N SER A 342 -15.11 30.72 9.64
CA SER A 342 -15.46 29.91 8.48
C SER A 342 -16.93 30.10 8.12
N CYS A 343 -17.19 30.57 6.89
CA CYS A 343 -18.55 30.63 6.33
C CYS A 343 -19.21 29.24 6.31
N ARG A 344 -18.39 28.18 6.12
CA ARG A 344 -18.84 26.79 6.15
C ARG A 344 -19.23 26.32 7.55
N GLU A 345 -18.43 26.61 8.58
CA GLU A 345 -18.81 26.26 9.97
C GLU A 345 -20.13 26.93 10.34
N LEU A 346 -20.36 28.17 9.90
CA LEU A 346 -21.64 28.86 10.12
C LEU A 346 -22.80 28.14 9.43
N LYS A 347 -22.66 27.80 8.14
CA LYS A 347 -23.69 27.09 7.36
C LYS A 347 -23.98 25.68 7.89
N ASP A 348 -22.94 24.94 8.29
CA ASP A 348 -23.07 23.59 8.86
C ASP A 348 -23.88 23.61 10.17
N ASN A 349 -23.79 24.69 10.96
CA ASN A 349 -24.50 24.80 12.24
C ASN A 349 -25.92 25.41 12.11
N PHE A 350 -26.16 26.29 11.13
CA PHE A 350 -27.39 27.11 11.07
C PHE A 350 -28.18 27.01 9.76
N GLY A 351 -27.67 26.29 8.74
CA GLY A 351 -28.32 26.08 7.45
C GLY A 351 -27.69 26.90 6.30
N GLU A 352 -27.89 26.44 5.06
CA GLU A 352 -27.30 27.04 3.85
C GLU A 352 -27.74 28.50 3.61
N ASP A 353 -28.96 28.85 4.00
CA ASP A 353 -29.51 30.19 3.78
C ASP A 353 -28.92 31.27 4.69
N PHE A 354 -28.05 30.90 5.65
CA PHE A 354 -27.46 31.87 6.58
C PHE A 354 -26.39 32.76 5.94
N CYS A 355 -25.70 32.31 4.89
CA CYS A 355 -24.62 33.08 4.25
C CYS A 355 -24.66 32.93 2.72
N LYS A 356 -24.64 34.06 1.99
CA LYS A 356 -24.60 34.12 0.52
C LYS A 356 -23.44 35.02 0.08
N PHE A 357 -22.56 34.52 -0.79
CA PHE A 357 -21.39 35.26 -1.26
C PHE A 357 -21.74 36.56 -1.98
N SER A 358 -22.79 36.55 -2.80
CA SER A 358 -23.25 37.73 -3.55
C SER A 358 -23.53 38.94 -2.67
N ASP A 359 -23.89 38.69 -1.40
CA ASP A 359 -24.31 39.69 -0.44
C ASP A 359 -23.17 40.04 0.53
N CYS A 360 -21.96 39.50 0.31
CA CYS A 360 -20.80 39.73 1.16
C CYS A 360 -20.19 41.12 0.89
N PRO A 361 -19.98 41.95 1.93
CA PRO A 361 -19.36 43.28 1.78
C PRO A 361 -17.94 43.27 1.15
N ASN A 362 -17.28 42.11 1.09
CA ASN A 362 -15.91 41.99 0.55
C ASN A 362 -15.84 41.23 -0.80
N ALA A 363 -16.96 40.98 -1.47
CA ALA A 363 -17.00 40.14 -2.67
C ALA A 363 -16.13 40.64 -3.83
N GLU A 364 -16.14 41.94 -4.10
CA GLU A 364 -15.40 42.55 -5.22
C GLU A 364 -13.88 42.45 -5.04
N LYS A 365 -13.38 42.74 -3.83
CA LYS A 365 -11.95 42.66 -3.48
C LYS A 365 -11.41 41.24 -3.66
N LEU A 366 -12.21 40.24 -3.29
CA LEU A 366 -11.85 38.82 -3.36
C LEU A 366 -11.87 38.26 -4.79
N ILE A 367 -12.71 38.82 -5.68
CA ILE A 367 -12.68 38.50 -7.12
C ILE A 367 -11.40 39.03 -7.79
N ILE A 368 -10.96 40.24 -7.43
CA ILE A 368 -9.76 40.88 -8.00
C ILE A 368 -8.49 40.15 -7.56
N GLU A 369 -8.36 39.80 -6.27
CA GLU A 369 -7.21 39.06 -5.74
C GLU A 369 -7.03 37.69 -6.41
N ARG A 370 -8.13 37.00 -6.70
CA ARG A 370 -8.13 35.72 -7.42
C ARG A 370 -7.62 35.87 -8.86
N LYS A 371 -8.11 36.86 -9.60
CA LYS A 371 -7.64 37.12 -10.97
C LYS A 371 -6.13 37.39 -11.00
N ASN A 372 -5.63 38.15 -10.02
CA ASN A 372 -4.20 38.43 -9.89
C ASN A 372 -3.36 37.21 -9.47
N GLN A 373 -3.96 36.22 -8.82
CA GLN A 373 -3.30 34.97 -8.45
C GLN A 373 -3.27 34.01 -9.64
N GLU A 374 -4.39 33.82 -10.34
CA GLU A 374 -4.47 33.03 -11.58
C GLU A 374 -3.52 33.57 -12.66
N ASP A 375 -3.41 34.90 -12.81
CA ASP A 375 -2.44 35.53 -13.70
C ASP A 375 -0.98 35.31 -13.26
N ARG A 376 -0.71 35.22 -11.96
CA ARG A 376 0.64 34.93 -11.42
C ARG A 376 1.03 33.47 -11.67
N ASP A 377 0.12 32.55 -11.44
CA ASP A 377 0.34 31.10 -11.63
C ASP A 377 0.47 30.77 -13.12
N THR A 378 -0.33 31.43 -13.97
CA THR A 378 -0.20 31.34 -15.44
C THR A 378 1.15 31.88 -15.90
N ARG A 379 1.60 33.04 -15.39
CA ARG A 379 2.94 33.59 -15.70
C ARG A 379 4.06 32.64 -15.29
N LYS A 380 3.93 31.96 -14.14
CA LYS A 380 4.92 30.98 -13.67
C LYS A 380 5.00 29.79 -14.63
N THR A 381 3.86 29.17 -14.94
CA THR A 381 3.77 28.04 -15.89
C THR A 381 4.35 28.38 -17.26
N LEU A 382 4.00 29.54 -17.81
CA LEU A 382 4.55 30.02 -19.09
C LEU A 382 6.07 30.26 -19.02
N THR A 383 6.57 30.74 -17.88
CA THR A 383 8.01 30.97 -17.69
C THR A 383 8.77 29.65 -17.59
N ASP A 384 8.26 28.69 -16.83
CA ASP A 384 8.87 27.36 -16.68
C ASP A 384 8.91 26.61 -18.03
N ALA A 385 7.81 26.67 -18.80
CA ALA A 385 7.73 26.10 -20.14
C ALA A 385 8.65 26.84 -21.16
N LEU A 386 8.97 28.11 -20.94
CA LEU A 386 9.90 28.84 -21.79
C LEU A 386 11.36 28.52 -21.44
N VAL A 387 11.68 28.32 -20.15
CA VAL A 387 13.03 27.98 -19.66
C VAL A 387 13.50 26.61 -20.19
N SER A 388 12.58 25.68 -20.43
CA SER A 388 12.91 24.37 -21.01
C SER A 388 13.33 24.45 -22.49
N ILE A 389 13.09 25.57 -23.17
CA ILE A 389 13.49 25.77 -24.57
C ILE A 389 14.92 26.34 -24.63
N LYS A 390 15.89 25.49 -24.98
CA LYS A 390 17.25 25.95 -25.29
C LYS A 390 17.27 26.63 -26.69
N PRO A 391 17.63 27.92 -26.80
CA PRO A 391 17.63 28.63 -28.07
C PRO A 391 18.65 28.00 -29.04
N SER A 392 18.19 27.56 -30.21
CA SER A 392 19.12 27.09 -31.25
C SER A 392 19.96 28.24 -31.81
N PRO A 393 21.25 28.02 -32.14
CA PRO A 393 22.05 28.97 -32.90
C PRO A 393 21.53 29.14 -34.34
N ASP A 394 20.80 28.16 -34.87
CA ASP A 394 20.14 28.25 -36.17
C ASP A 394 18.86 29.10 -36.10
N LYS A 395 18.82 30.13 -36.95
CA LYS A 395 17.71 31.08 -37.04
C LYS A 395 16.37 30.43 -37.40
N SER A 396 16.36 29.49 -38.34
CA SER A 396 15.14 28.85 -38.80
C SER A 396 14.52 27.99 -37.68
N ILE A 397 15.38 27.27 -36.94
CA ILE A 397 15.00 26.43 -35.81
C ILE A 397 14.50 27.30 -34.64
N ARG A 398 15.18 28.41 -34.33
CA ARG A 398 14.76 29.31 -33.24
C ARG A 398 13.37 29.93 -33.48
N ILE A 399 13.08 30.34 -34.72
CA ILE A 399 11.76 30.85 -35.09
C ILE A 399 10.70 29.73 -34.97
N GLN A 400 11.03 28.51 -35.37
CA GLN A 400 10.14 27.36 -35.28
C GLN A 400 9.82 26.97 -33.83
N GLN A 401 10.84 26.90 -32.96
CA GLN A 401 10.69 26.64 -31.51
C GLN A 401 9.69 27.60 -30.85
N ILE A 402 9.74 28.89 -31.23
CA ILE A 402 8.85 29.90 -30.67
C ILE A 402 7.45 29.86 -31.29
N LYS A 403 7.32 29.51 -32.58
CA LYS A 403 6.00 29.27 -33.18
C LYS A 403 5.27 28.12 -32.50
N GLU A 404 5.97 27.04 -32.21
CA GLU A 404 5.45 25.89 -31.45
C GLU A 404 5.05 26.31 -30.04
N PHE A 405 5.89 27.08 -29.34
CA PHE A 405 5.52 27.63 -28.03
C PHE A 405 4.26 28.49 -28.10
N ILE A 406 4.14 29.34 -29.13
CA ILE A 406 2.94 30.17 -29.34
C ILE A 406 1.70 29.30 -29.51
N THR A 407 1.75 28.29 -30.39
CA THR A 407 0.58 27.43 -30.69
C THR A 407 0.18 26.57 -29.51
N THR A 408 1.15 26.09 -28.73
CA THR A 408 0.92 25.16 -27.62
C THR A 408 0.48 25.87 -26.35
N TYR A 409 1.07 27.03 -26.03
CA TYR A 409 0.92 27.66 -24.72
C TYR A 409 0.27 29.05 -24.74
N LEU A 410 0.45 29.86 -25.79
CA LEU A 410 -0.03 31.26 -25.79
C LEU A 410 -1.42 31.45 -26.41
N LEU A 411 -1.87 30.55 -27.30
CA LEU A 411 -3.20 30.68 -27.92
C LEU A 411 -4.38 30.42 -26.96
N SER A 412 -4.12 29.77 -25.83
CA SER A 412 -5.11 29.45 -24.78
C SER A 412 -5.16 30.48 -23.64
N VAL A 413 -4.30 31.51 -23.68
CA VAL A 413 -4.15 32.54 -22.64
C VAL A 413 -4.85 33.84 -23.07
N ASP A 414 -5.22 34.69 -22.10
CA ASP A 414 -5.76 36.03 -22.37
C ASP A 414 -4.87 36.82 -23.34
N GLU A 415 -5.51 37.50 -24.29
CA GLU A 415 -4.84 38.18 -25.41
C GLU A 415 -3.86 39.25 -24.93
N ASN A 416 -4.20 40.00 -23.88
CA ASN A 416 -3.34 41.06 -23.36
C ASN A 416 -2.13 40.48 -22.63
N LEU A 417 -2.34 39.43 -21.83
CA LEU A 417 -1.27 38.74 -21.11
C LEU A 417 -0.30 38.04 -22.08
N ALA A 418 -0.82 37.41 -23.14
CA ALA A 418 0.01 36.77 -24.16
C ALA A 418 0.85 37.78 -24.97
N GLU A 419 0.28 38.93 -25.34
CA GLU A 419 1.03 40.00 -26.01
C GLU A 419 2.12 40.59 -25.10
N GLU A 420 1.83 40.81 -23.82
CA GLU A 420 2.80 41.24 -22.82
C GLU A 420 3.96 40.23 -22.71
N PHE A 421 3.64 38.94 -22.61
CA PHE A 421 4.63 37.86 -22.45
C PHE A 421 5.53 37.72 -23.68
N LEU A 422 4.97 37.82 -24.90
CA LEU A 422 5.73 37.85 -26.15
C LEU A 422 6.76 38.98 -26.17
N ILE A 423 6.39 40.17 -25.68
CA ILE A 423 7.26 41.34 -25.67
C ILE A 423 8.34 41.22 -24.59
N THR A 424 7.96 40.83 -23.38
CA THR A 424 8.83 40.91 -22.20
C THR A 424 9.76 39.71 -22.05
N LYS A 425 9.30 38.50 -22.39
CA LYS A 425 10.01 37.24 -22.12
C LYS A 425 10.54 36.52 -23.36
N ILE A 426 10.01 36.80 -24.54
CA ILE A 426 10.46 36.14 -25.78
C ILE A 426 11.40 37.05 -26.59
N LYS A 427 11.03 38.33 -26.80
CA LYS A 427 11.82 39.23 -27.66
C LYS A 427 13.29 39.38 -27.24
N LYS A 428 13.53 39.67 -25.95
CA LYS A 428 14.88 39.95 -25.44
C LYS A 428 15.74 38.69 -25.25
N PRO A 429 15.25 37.61 -24.60
CA PRO A 429 16.09 36.43 -24.30
C PRO A 429 16.46 35.57 -25.52
N PHE A 430 15.66 35.61 -26.60
CA PHE A 430 15.93 34.87 -27.84
C PHE A 430 16.64 35.72 -28.92
N ASP A 431 16.97 36.97 -28.60
CA ASP A 431 17.70 37.94 -29.44
C ASP A 431 17.09 38.14 -30.83
N PHE A 432 15.75 38.30 -30.90
CA PHE A 432 15.08 38.58 -32.17
C PHE A 432 15.15 40.06 -32.53
N ASN A 433 15.58 40.37 -33.75
CA ASN A 433 15.55 41.73 -34.28
C ASN A 433 14.10 42.21 -34.59
N GLY A 434 13.96 43.48 -34.94
CA GLY A 434 12.65 44.12 -35.17
C GLY A 434 11.78 43.40 -36.22
N ASP A 435 12.40 42.92 -37.29
CA ASP A 435 11.70 42.25 -38.39
C ASP A 435 11.29 40.83 -38.02
N GLU A 436 12.14 40.09 -37.30
CA GLU A 436 11.90 38.74 -36.80
C GLU A 436 10.79 38.70 -35.76
N PHE A 437 10.83 39.62 -34.80
CA PHE A 437 9.76 39.74 -33.82
C PHE A 437 8.44 40.19 -34.48
N GLY A 438 8.52 41.00 -35.54
CA GLY A 438 7.38 41.37 -36.39
C GLY A 438 6.75 40.17 -37.12
N LEU A 439 7.54 39.17 -37.52
CA LEU A 439 7.04 37.91 -38.09
C LEU A 439 6.30 37.07 -37.05
N LEU A 440 6.85 36.93 -35.84
CA LEU A 440 6.21 36.18 -34.75
C LEU A 440 4.90 36.81 -34.28
N LYS A 441 4.84 38.15 -34.17
CA LYS A 441 3.58 38.87 -33.87
C LYS A 441 2.53 38.67 -34.95
N ARG A 442 2.91 38.72 -36.23
CA ARG A 442 1.99 38.46 -37.34
C ARG A 442 1.49 37.02 -37.32
N PHE A 443 2.36 36.07 -36.99
CA PHE A 443 1.99 34.66 -36.83
C PHE A 443 0.98 34.48 -35.69
N PHE A 444 1.26 35.01 -34.49
CA PHE A 444 0.33 34.95 -33.36
C PHE A 444 -1.05 35.53 -33.69
N LYS A 445 -1.10 36.73 -34.30
CA LYS A 445 -2.38 37.36 -34.71
C LYS A 445 -3.10 36.56 -35.80
N SER A 446 -2.37 35.94 -36.73
CA SER A 446 -2.95 35.07 -37.76
C SER A 446 -3.60 33.83 -37.13
N GLU A 447 -2.90 33.16 -36.22
CA GLU A 447 -3.41 31.95 -35.57
C GLU A 447 -4.60 32.27 -34.64
N GLN A 448 -4.58 33.40 -33.94
CA GLN A 448 -5.75 33.87 -33.17
C GLN A 448 -6.96 34.15 -34.07
N LYS A 449 -6.75 34.75 -35.25
CA LYS A 449 -7.83 35.02 -36.21
C LYS A 449 -8.40 33.70 -36.76
N LYS A 450 -7.56 32.71 -37.06
CA LYS A 450 -8.00 31.37 -37.46
C LYS A 450 -8.82 30.71 -36.36
N LEU A 451 -8.37 30.78 -35.10
CA LEU A 451 -9.09 30.24 -33.95
C LEU A 451 -10.46 30.92 -33.73
N LYS A 452 -10.53 32.25 -33.85
CA LYS A 452 -11.80 33.01 -33.75
C LYS A 452 -12.75 32.65 -34.91
N ALA A 453 -12.24 32.56 -36.13
CA ALA A 453 -13.04 32.17 -37.31
C ALA A 453 -13.54 30.72 -37.21
N PHE A 454 -12.69 29.79 -36.76
CA PHE A 454 -13.03 28.40 -36.51
C PHE A 454 -14.14 28.27 -35.45
N LYS A 455 -14.05 29.02 -34.34
CA LYS A 455 -15.09 29.05 -33.30
C LYS A 455 -16.44 29.54 -33.83
N ILE A 456 -16.44 30.61 -34.64
CA ILE A 456 -17.66 31.18 -35.25
C ILE A 456 -18.27 30.22 -36.28
N GLN A 457 -17.42 29.53 -37.07
CA GLN A 457 -17.87 28.53 -38.03
C GLN A 457 -18.47 27.31 -37.31
N MET A 458 -17.81 26.82 -36.25
CA MET A 458 -18.35 25.77 -35.38
C MET A 458 -19.70 26.13 -34.77
N GLU A 459 -19.87 27.36 -34.26
CA GLU A 459 -21.16 27.80 -33.68
C GLU A 459 -22.29 27.83 -34.71
N ARG A 460 -22.00 28.24 -35.95
CA ARG A 460 -22.99 28.24 -37.04
C ARG A 460 -23.33 26.83 -37.51
N GLU A 461 -22.32 25.98 -37.70
CA GLU A 461 -22.51 24.58 -38.10
C GLU A 461 -23.25 23.80 -37.00
N ASN A 462 -22.97 24.07 -35.72
CA ASN A 462 -23.70 23.49 -34.58
C ASN A 462 -25.18 23.93 -34.50
N GLN A 463 -25.49 25.18 -34.87
CA GLN A 463 -26.88 25.67 -34.91
C GLN A 463 -27.69 25.05 -36.06
N GLU A 464 -27.09 24.85 -37.24
CA GLU A 464 -27.73 24.17 -38.38
C GLU A 464 -27.88 22.65 -38.15
N TYR A 465 -26.89 21.98 -37.55
CA TYR A 465 -26.95 20.55 -37.22
C TYR A 465 -27.93 20.21 -36.08
N ALA A 466 -28.10 21.10 -35.09
CA ALA A 466 -29.05 20.92 -34.00
C ALA A 466 -30.52 20.95 -34.48
N ALA A 467 -30.81 21.67 -35.56
CA ALA A 467 -32.15 21.78 -36.14
C ALA A 467 -32.55 20.57 -37.00
N ILE A 468 -31.58 19.85 -37.58
CA ILE A 468 -31.81 18.74 -38.51
C ILE A 468 -31.86 17.38 -37.79
N THR A 469 -31.17 17.24 -36.65
CA THR A 469 -30.82 15.91 -36.10
C THR A 469 -31.61 15.51 -34.85
N PHE A 470 -32.33 16.42 -34.19
CA PHE A 470 -32.90 16.19 -32.84
C PHE A 470 -34.43 16.18 -32.78
N GLY A 471 -35.05 15.26 -33.53
CA GLY A 471 -36.44 14.85 -33.31
C GLY A 471 -36.59 13.99 -32.05
N GLU A 472 -37.74 14.14 -31.38
CA GLU A 472 -38.11 13.46 -30.14
C GLU A 472 -38.32 11.95 -30.34
N THR A 473 -37.33 11.08 -30.04
CA THR A 473 -37.48 9.71 -29.47
C THR A 473 -36.19 8.88 -29.60
N ALA A 474 -35.94 8.02 -28.59
CA ALA A 474 -35.06 6.83 -28.41
C ALA A 474 -33.75 6.59 -29.23
N ASP A 475 -33.51 7.21 -30.38
CA ASP A 475 -32.39 6.92 -31.30
C ASP A 475 -31.13 7.78 -31.05
N TYR A 476 -31.18 8.67 -30.06
CA TYR A 476 -30.14 9.67 -29.77
C TYR A 476 -28.83 9.05 -29.27
N ALA A 477 -28.91 8.03 -28.41
CA ALA A 477 -27.73 7.41 -27.79
C ALA A 477 -26.96 6.49 -28.75
N ALA A 478 -27.67 5.76 -29.63
CA ALA A 478 -27.06 4.85 -30.58
C ALA A 478 -26.30 5.61 -31.67
N ASN A 479 -26.88 6.70 -32.18
CA ASN A 479 -26.23 7.58 -33.16
C ASN A 479 -25.04 8.33 -32.57
N ALA A 480 -25.14 8.80 -31.32
CA ALA A 480 -24.01 9.41 -30.60
C ALA A 480 -22.82 8.44 -30.43
N ILE A 481 -23.09 7.18 -30.09
CA ILE A 481 -22.06 6.14 -29.95
C ILE A 481 -21.40 5.87 -31.31
N ALA A 482 -22.19 5.73 -32.37
CA ALA A 482 -21.68 5.45 -33.72
C ALA A 482 -20.73 6.55 -34.23
N VAL A 483 -21.11 7.82 -34.05
CA VAL A 483 -20.27 8.98 -34.44
C VAL A 483 -18.94 8.97 -33.70
N LEU A 484 -18.95 8.73 -32.38
CA LEU A 484 -17.72 8.72 -31.58
C LEU A 484 -16.78 7.56 -31.91
N VAL A 485 -17.33 6.39 -32.26
CA VAL A 485 -16.53 5.25 -32.75
C VAL A 485 -15.93 5.57 -34.12
N ASP A 486 -16.68 6.22 -35.01
CA ASP A 486 -16.15 6.63 -36.33
C ASP A 486 -15.09 7.73 -36.22
N GLU A 487 -15.23 8.68 -35.30
CA GLU A 487 -14.17 9.65 -35.00
C GLU A 487 -12.93 8.95 -34.46
N PHE A 488 -13.08 8.02 -33.52
CA PHE A 488 -11.95 7.22 -33.05
C PHE A 488 -11.19 6.54 -34.19
N ARG A 489 -11.92 5.96 -35.17
CA ARG A 489 -11.31 5.36 -36.37
C ARG A 489 -10.56 6.37 -37.24
N LYS A 490 -11.08 7.59 -37.39
CA LYS A 490 -10.44 8.66 -38.19
C LYS A 490 -9.12 9.14 -37.59
N TYR A 491 -9.05 9.30 -36.26
CA TYR A 491 -7.82 9.69 -35.58
C TYR A 491 -6.79 8.56 -35.47
N ASN A 492 -7.19 7.32 -35.81
CA ASN A 492 -6.33 6.15 -35.93
C ASN A 492 -5.43 5.92 -34.70
N VAL A 493 -5.96 6.16 -33.50
CA VAL A 493 -5.25 5.91 -32.25
C VAL A 493 -5.04 4.40 -32.13
N PRO A 494 -3.80 3.88 -32.16
CA PRO A 494 -3.59 2.45 -32.12
C PRO A 494 -3.96 1.90 -30.74
N VAL A 495 -4.93 1.00 -30.71
CA VAL A 495 -5.37 0.30 -29.49
C VAL A 495 -5.56 -1.19 -29.77
N PHE A 496 -5.51 -2.00 -28.73
CA PHE A 496 -6.01 -3.37 -28.79
C PHE A 496 -6.62 -3.78 -27.45
N ASN A 497 -7.42 -4.84 -27.46
CA ASN A 497 -7.99 -5.46 -26.28
C ASN A 497 -7.44 -6.88 -26.10
N LEU A 498 -7.00 -7.20 -24.89
CA LEU A 498 -6.64 -8.55 -24.49
C LEU A 498 -7.30 -8.89 -23.15
N GLY A 499 -8.13 -9.94 -23.13
CA GLY A 499 -8.78 -10.40 -21.89
C GLY A 499 -9.73 -9.38 -21.25
N GLY A 500 -10.28 -8.44 -22.02
CA GLY A 500 -11.12 -7.35 -21.52
C GLY A 500 -10.35 -6.13 -21.00
N GLN A 501 -9.03 -6.10 -21.18
CA GLN A 501 -8.17 -4.97 -20.87
C GLN A 501 -7.77 -4.23 -22.15
N LEU A 502 -8.06 -2.92 -22.18
CA LEU A 502 -7.69 -2.03 -23.29
C LEU A 502 -6.25 -1.56 -23.14
N TYR A 503 -5.50 -1.65 -24.22
CA TYR A 503 -4.13 -1.19 -24.36
C TYR A 503 -4.09 -0.03 -25.36
N VAL A 504 -3.45 1.07 -25.00
CA VAL A 504 -3.36 2.29 -25.80
C VAL A 504 -1.90 2.60 -26.12
N TYR A 505 -1.60 2.85 -27.39
CA TYR A 505 -0.25 3.17 -27.83
C TYR A 505 0.16 4.58 -27.41
N ASN A 506 1.32 4.71 -26.76
CA ASN A 506 1.84 5.99 -26.26
C ASN A 506 2.92 6.61 -27.17
N GLY A 507 3.21 5.99 -28.33
CA GLY A 507 4.28 6.38 -29.24
C GLY A 507 5.50 5.46 -29.20
N ARG A 508 5.61 4.58 -28.20
CA ARG A 508 6.67 3.57 -28.08
C ARG A 508 6.11 2.18 -27.81
N ILE A 509 5.29 2.07 -26.77
CA ILE A 509 4.63 0.84 -26.34
C ILE A 509 3.13 1.06 -26.13
N TYR A 510 2.43 -0.04 -25.90
CA TYR A 510 1.05 -0.08 -25.48
C TYR A 510 0.94 -0.19 -23.96
N GLU A 511 0.22 0.76 -23.34
CA GLU A 511 -0.04 0.79 -21.89
C GLU A 511 -1.52 0.58 -21.61
N SER A 512 -1.83 -0.06 -20.49
CA SER A 512 -3.20 -0.43 -20.09
C SER A 512 -3.57 0.02 -18.68
N ASP A 513 -2.93 1.09 -18.22
CA ASP A 513 -3.17 1.71 -16.91
C ASP A 513 -4.38 2.66 -16.93
N ASP A 514 -4.77 3.11 -15.74
CA ASP A 514 -5.89 4.04 -15.58
C ASP A 514 -5.64 5.37 -16.29
N ALA A 515 -4.38 5.79 -16.44
CA ALA A 515 -4.00 6.99 -17.18
C ALA A 515 -4.26 6.85 -18.68
N ALA A 516 -3.95 5.70 -19.28
CA ALA A 516 -4.28 5.38 -20.68
C ALA A 516 -5.80 5.37 -20.91
N LEU A 517 -6.56 4.76 -20.00
CA LEU A 517 -8.03 4.79 -20.03
C LEU A 517 -8.60 6.19 -19.84
N ALA A 518 -8.03 7.00 -18.95
CA ALA A 518 -8.44 8.38 -18.71
C ALA A 518 -8.15 9.27 -19.93
N LYS A 519 -6.98 9.12 -20.57
CA LYS A 519 -6.64 9.80 -21.83
C LYS A 519 -7.65 9.44 -22.92
N MET A 520 -8.00 8.16 -23.04
CA MET A 520 -8.99 7.69 -24.00
C MET A 520 -10.39 8.25 -23.72
N LYS A 521 -10.85 8.25 -22.46
CA LYS A 521 -12.12 8.89 -22.06
C LYS A 521 -12.12 10.38 -22.33
N THR A 522 -11.03 11.06 -22.02
CA THR A 522 -10.86 12.50 -22.27
C THR A 522 -10.92 12.81 -23.76
N PHE A 523 -10.25 12.00 -24.59
CA PHE A 523 -10.35 12.09 -26.05
C PHE A 523 -11.81 11.92 -26.50
N LEU A 524 -12.53 10.92 -26.01
CA LEU A 524 -13.95 10.72 -26.36
C LEU A 524 -14.84 11.89 -25.93
N TYR A 525 -14.64 12.45 -24.73
CA TYR A 525 -15.36 13.65 -24.28
C TYR A 525 -15.02 14.88 -25.13
N GLN A 526 -13.76 15.05 -25.54
CA GLN A 526 -13.34 16.11 -26.43
C GLN A 526 -14.01 15.98 -27.79
N GLN A 527 -14.00 14.78 -28.39
CA GLN A 527 -14.69 14.53 -29.66
C GLN A 527 -16.20 14.78 -29.51
N ALA A 528 -16.82 14.34 -28.43
CA ALA A 528 -18.25 14.58 -28.19
C ALA A 528 -18.57 16.08 -28.10
N ASN A 529 -17.76 16.85 -27.38
CA ASN A 529 -17.90 18.30 -27.30
C ASN A 529 -17.69 18.98 -28.66
N LEU A 530 -16.72 18.53 -29.45
CA LEU A 530 -16.46 19.05 -30.80
C LEU A 530 -17.65 18.82 -31.74
N HIS A 531 -18.35 17.70 -31.59
CA HIS A 531 -19.53 17.35 -32.37
C HIS A 531 -20.86 17.84 -31.76
N GLY A 532 -20.83 18.61 -30.67
CA GLY A 532 -22.04 19.09 -29.99
C GLY A 532 -22.89 17.97 -29.37
N ILE A 533 -22.30 16.80 -29.13
CA ILE A 533 -22.97 15.63 -28.59
C ILE A 533 -22.90 15.68 -27.06
N SER A 534 -24.07 15.84 -26.42
CA SER A 534 -24.17 15.63 -24.97
C SER A 534 -24.09 14.14 -24.66
N ILE A 535 -23.01 13.70 -24.01
CA ILE A 535 -22.82 12.30 -23.62
C ILE A 535 -22.70 12.14 -22.11
N THR A 536 -23.36 11.11 -21.58
CA THR A 536 -23.20 10.71 -20.17
C THR A 536 -21.98 9.80 -19.99
N PRO A 537 -21.45 9.63 -18.77
CA PRO A 537 -20.40 8.64 -18.49
C PRO A 537 -20.76 7.22 -18.95
N ASN A 538 -22.04 6.86 -18.90
CA ASN A 538 -22.50 5.55 -19.35
C ASN A 538 -22.42 5.41 -20.89
N ASN A 539 -22.67 6.50 -21.63
CA ASN A 539 -22.48 6.51 -23.08
C ASN A 539 -20.99 6.36 -23.45
N VAL A 540 -20.08 7.02 -22.74
CA VAL A 540 -18.62 6.84 -22.93
C VAL A 540 -18.21 5.40 -22.67
N ASN A 541 -18.70 4.78 -21.59
CA ASN A 541 -18.43 3.37 -21.31
C ASN A 541 -18.96 2.45 -22.40
N ASN A 542 -20.11 2.76 -23.01
CA ASN A 542 -20.64 1.99 -24.15
C ASN A 542 -19.80 2.18 -25.43
N VAL A 543 -19.28 3.39 -25.69
CA VAL A 543 -18.31 3.65 -26.79
C VAL A 543 -17.04 2.84 -26.55
N LEU A 544 -16.46 2.92 -25.36
CA LEU A 544 -15.27 2.15 -24.98
C LEU A 544 -15.50 0.65 -25.13
N LYS A 545 -16.64 0.15 -24.66
CA LYS A 545 -17.00 -1.26 -24.82
C LYS A 545 -17.00 -1.68 -26.29
N ARG A 546 -17.60 -0.88 -27.17
CA ARG A 546 -17.59 -1.17 -28.61
C ARG A 546 -16.18 -1.12 -29.22
N ILE A 547 -15.35 -0.16 -28.82
CA ILE A 547 -13.94 -0.09 -29.24
C ILE A 547 -13.16 -1.32 -28.75
N ILE A 548 -13.37 -1.74 -27.51
CA ILE A 548 -12.77 -2.94 -26.91
C ILE A 548 -13.17 -4.18 -27.69
N ASP A 549 -14.48 -4.37 -27.94
CA ASP A 549 -15.01 -5.53 -28.65
C ASP A 549 -14.45 -5.61 -30.09
N GLU A 550 -14.38 -4.47 -30.81
CA GLU A 550 -13.87 -4.39 -32.18
C GLU A 550 -12.35 -4.56 -32.32
N ASN A 551 -11.57 -4.37 -31.24
CA ASN A 551 -10.10 -4.43 -31.26
C ASN A 551 -9.52 -5.60 -30.46
N THR A 552 -10.30 -6.66 -30.23
CA THR A 552 -9.87 -7.84 -29.49
C THR A 552 -8.84 -8.66 -30.27
N ILE A 553 -7.70 -8.95 -29.64
CA ILE A 553 -6.63 -9.80 -30.20
C ILE A 553 -6.47 -11.10 -29.40
N ASN A 554 -5.80 -12.10 -29.97
CA ASN A 554 -5.45 -13.32 -29.26
C ASN A 554 -4.22 -13.10 -28.38
N ALA A 555 -4.10 -13.83 -27.26
CA ALA A 555 -2.93 -13.72 -26.40
C ALA A 555 -1.60 -14.05 -27.10
N ALA A 556 -1.62 -14.94 -28.10
CA ALA A 556 -0.46 -15.29 -28.91
C ALA A 556 0.04 -14.11 -29.77
N ASP A 557 -0.80 -13.11 -30.03
CA ASP A 557 -0.43 -11.96 -30.84
C ASP A 557 0.56 -11.04 -30.12
N LEU A 558 0.63 -11.06 -28.78
CA LEU A 558 1.63 -10.30 -28.01
C LEU A 558 3.04 -10.90 -28.09
N THR A 559 3.17 -12.15 -28.53
CA THR A 559 4.46 -12.84 -28.64
C THR A 559 4.91 -12.98 -30.09
N THR A 560 4.38 -12.17 -31.00
CA THR A 560 4.95 -12.06 -32.36
C THR A 560 6.33 -11.39 -32.28
N ALA A 561 7.31 -11.97 -32.98
CA ALA A 561 8.73 -11.60 -32.92
C ALA A 561 9.30 -11.57 -31.47
N PRO A 562 9.37 -12.71 -30.77
CA PRO A 562 9.80 -12.77 -29.35
C PRO A 562 11.23 -12.25 -29.11
N GLU A 563 12.04 -12.19 -30.15
CA GLU A 563 13.39 -11.60 -30.18
C GLU A 563 13.42 -10.06 -30.26
N ARG A 564 12.28 -9.40 -30.45
CA ARG A 564 12.20 -7.93 -30.51
C ARG A 564 11.76 -7.35 -29.19
N ILE A 565 12.48 -6.31 -28.74
CA ILE A 565 12.20 -5.56 -27.52
C ILE A 565 12.31 -4.06 -27.77
N VAL A 566 11.51 -3.26 -27.08
CA VAL A 566 11.57 -1.80 -27.17
C VAL A 566 12.69 -1.28 -26.27
N VAL A 567 13.54 -0.41 -26.82
CA VAL A 567 14.59 0.36 -26.15
C VAL A 567 14.32 1.85 -26.38
N GLU A 568 15.01 2.76 -25.69
CA GLU A 568 14.69 4.21 -25.76
C GLU A 568 14.73 4.80 -27.19
N ASN A 569 15.59 4.25 -28.04
CA ASN A 569 15.86 4.72 -29.40
C ASN A 569 15.28 3.84 -30.51
N GLY A 570 14.40 2.87 -30.20
CA GLY A 570 13.72 2.06 -31.21
C GLY A 570 13.28 0.68 -30.75
N ILE A 571 13.07 -0.22 -31.70
CA ILE A 571 12.80 -1.64 -31.49
C ILE A 571 14.06 -2.41 -31.86
N LEU A 572 14.66 -3.07 -30.87
CA LEU A 572 15.88 -3.85 -31.04
C LEU A 572 15.55 -5.31 -31.25
N ASP A 573 16.06 -5.90 -32.33
CA ASP A 573 16.15 -7.35 -32.48
C ASP A 573 17.39 -7.85 -31.73
N VAL A 574 17.19 -8.54 -30.62
CA VAL A 574 18.28 -8.96 -29.73
C VAL A 574 19.06 -10.17 -30.25
N LEU A 575 18.67 -10.76 -31.38
CA LEU A 575 19.45 -11.81 -32.04
C LEU A 575 20.36 -11.25 -33.12
N THR A 576 19.86 -10.32 -33.93
CA THR A 576 20.63 -9.71 -35.03
C THR A 576 21.39 -8.44 -34.62
N GLY A 577 20.93 -7.76 -33.57
CA GLY A 577 21.43 -6.44 -33.16
C GLY A 577 20.91 -5.28 -34.03
N GLU A 578 19.95 -5.54 -34.92
CA GLU A 578 19.34 -4.51 -35.78
C GLU A 578 18.33 -3.66 -34.99
N LEU A 579 18.37 -2.34 -35.22
CA LEU A 579 17.48 -1.37 -34.59
C LEU A 579 16.50 -0.81 -35.62
N PHE A 580 15.20 -0.94 -35.33
CA PHE A 580 14.10 -0.44 -36.14
C PHE A 580 13.45 0.77 -35.47
N ASP A 581 12.75 1.59 -36.25
CA ASP A 581 11.90 2.66 -35.70
C ASP A 581 10.73 2.06 -34.88
N HIS A 582 10.20 2.84 -33.94
CA HIS A 582 9.00 2.44 -33.20
C HIS A 582 7.82 2.25 -34.16
N ASP A 583 7.20 1.06 -34.13
CA ASP A 583 6.02 0.73 -34.94
C ASP A 583 4.89 0.20 -34.05
N PRO A 584 3.72 0.86 -33.99
CA PRO A 584 2.56 0.34 -33.27
C PRO A 584 2.11 -1.06 -33.74
N LYS A 585 2.45 -1.49 -34.95
CA LYS A 585 2.06 -2.83 -35.44
C LYS A 585 2.71 -3.98 -34.69
N GLU A 586 3.83 -3.74 -34.00
CA GLU A 586 4.56 -4.74 -33.21
C GLU A 586 3.90 -5.07 -31.86
N ARG A 587 2.88 -4.30 -31.43
CA ARG A 587 2.08 -4.54 -30.21
C ARG A 587 2.91 -4.83 -28.95
N GLN A 588 3.99 -4.07 -28.78
CA GLN A 588 4.89 -4.18 -27.64
C GLN A 588 4.24 -3.59 -26.38
N VAL A 589 4.29 -4.31 -25.26
CA VAL A 589 3.76 -3.86 -23.94
C VAL A 589 4.86 -3.67 -22.89
N THR A 590 6.12 -3.90 -23.27
CA THR A 590 7.32 -3.80 -22.43
C THR A 590 8.37 -2.96 -23.12
N GLU A 591 9.00 -2.04 -22.41
CA GLU A 591 10.16 -1.26 -22.87
C GLU A 591 11.29 -1.31 -21.84
N LEU A 592 12.53 -1.37 -22.30
CA LEU A 592 13.71 -1.13 -21.49
C LEU A 592 14.02 0.37 -21.51
N ASN A 593 14.17 0.97 -20.33
CA ASN A 593 14.63 2.36 -20.18
C ASN A 593 16.16 2.45 -20.37
N ILE A 594 16.64 1.87 -21.47
CA ILE A 594 18.04 1.79 -21.84
C ILE A 594 18.13 2.17 -23.31
N ARG A 595 19.06 3.06 -23.64
CA ARG A 595 19.42 3.34 -25.03
C ARG A 595 20.33 2.23 -25.56
N TYR A 596 20.04 1.71 -26.74
CA TYR A 596 20.93 0.77 -27.41
C TYR A 596 22.04 1.52 -28.17
N ASP A 597 23.30 1.19 -27.83
CA ASP A 597 24.50 1.59 -28.57
C ASP A 597 25.46 0.40 -28.62
N PRO A 598 25.66 -0.23 -29.80
CA PRO A 598 26.50 -1.43 -29.92
C PRO A 598 28.00 -1.19 -29.70
N THR A 599 28.43 0.07 -29.58
CA THR A 599 29.85 0.41 -29.40
C THR A 599 30.28 0.46 -27.93
N VAL A 600 29.33 0.54 -27.01
CA VAL A 600 29.59 0.67 -25.56
C VAL A 600 29.92 -0.69 -24.97
N GLN A 601 31.03 -0.77 -24.23
CA GLN A 601 31.44 -1.97 -23.51
C GLN A 601 30.94 -1.93 -22.06
N PRO A 602 30.86 -3.09 -21.37
CA PRO A 602 30.59 -3.11 -19.94
C PRO A 602 31.64 -2.31 -19.15
N SER A 603 31.22 -1.70 -18.05
CA SER A 603 32.11 -0.88 -17.22
C SER A 603 33.09 -1.75 -16.42
N ASP A 604 34.26 -1.19 -16.10
CA ASP A 604 35.26 -1.87 -15.24
C ASP A 604 34.65 -2.28 -13.89
N ASP A 605 33.76 -1.46 -13.31
CA ASP A 605 33.05 -1.79 -12.07
C ASP A 605 32.16 -3.03 -12.22
N PHE A 606 31.49 -3.18 -13.36
CA PHE A 606 30.66 -4.34 -13.66
C PHE A 606 31.50 -5.60 -13.87
N GLU A 607 32.60 -5.51 -14.62
CA GLU A 607 33.52 -6.63 -14.81
C GLU A 607 34.15 -7.07 -13.48
N ASN A 608 34.60 -6.11 -12.66
CA ASN A 608 35.15 -6.38 -11.34
C ASN A 608 34.11 -7.02 -10.40
N TYR A 609 32.86 -6.59 -10.48
CA TYR A 609 31.76 -7.20 -9.74
C TYR A 609 31.57 -8.67 -10.14
N LEU A 610 31.53 -8.98 -11.44
CA LEU A 610 31.40 -10.37 -11.92
C LEU A 610 32.59 -11.23 -11.49
N ALA A 611 33.82 -10.73 -11.71
CA ALA A 611 35.05 -11.44 -11.39
C ALA A 611 35.19 -11.73 -9.89
N SER A 612 34.80 -10.77 -9.04
CA SER A 612 34.86 -10.95 -7.58
C SER A 612 33.73 -11.84 -7.05
N THR A 613 32.52 -11.71 -7.60
CA THR A 613 31.35 -12.47 -7.16
C THR A 613 31.47 -13.95 -7.51
N PHE A 614 31.93 -14.27 -8.73
CA PHE A 614 32.02 -15.64 -9.25
C PHE A 614 33.44 -16.23 -9.24
N LYS A 615 34.37 -15.64 -8.46
CA LYS A 615 35.72 -16.16 -8.28
C LYS A 615 35.70 -17.63 -7.84
N GLY A 616 36.43 -18.49 -8.56
CA GLY A 616 36.50 -19.93 -8.33
C GLY A 616 35.35 -20.75 -8.95
N VAL A 617 34.37 -20.07 -9.56
CA VAL A 617 33.26 -20.65 -10.31
C VAL A 617 32.98 -19.82 -11.55
N GLU A 618 34.02 -19.42 -12.28
CA GLU A 618 33.95 -18.45 -13.38
C GLU A 618 32.96 -18.86 -14.49
N TRP A 619 32.71 -20.15 -14.67
CA TRP A 619 31.69 -20.67 -15.60
C TRP A 619 30.26 -20.20 -15.25
N GLU A 620 29.97 -19.82 -13.99
CA GLU A 620 28.68 -19.27 -13.59
C GLU A 620 28.46 -17.86 -14.15
N ILE A 621 29.52 -17.14 -14.54
CA ILE A 621 29.41 -15.84 -15.24
C ILE A 621 28.67 -16.04 -16.57
N ASP A 622 28.99 -17.09 -17.32
CA ASP A 622 28.32 -17.40 -18.58
C ASP A 622 26.84 -17.73 -18.35
N LEU A 623 26.52 -18.51 -17.31
CA LEU A 623 25.15 -18.83 -16.93
C LEU A 623 24.36 -17.57 -16.51
N PHE A 624 25.02 -16.66 -15.78
CA PHE A 624 24.43 -15.40 -15.33
C PHE A 624 24.21 -14.43 -16.50
N GLN A 625 25.12 -14.37 -17.46
CA GLN A 625 24.97 -13.62 -18.70
C GLN A 625 23.81 -14.15 -19.55
N GLU A 626 23.72 -15.48 -19.67
CA GLU A 626 22.61 -16.13 -20.37
C GLU A 626 21.27 -15.90 -19.68
N LEU A 627 21.23 -15.78 -18.34
CA LEU A 627 20.04 -15.37 -17.60
C LEU A 627 19.59 -13.96 -17.99
N PHE A 628 20.50 -12.98 -17.97
CA PHE A 628 20.20 -11.60 -18.39
C PHE A 628 19.69 -11.56 -19.83
N GLY A 629 20.38 -12.26 -20.74
CA GLY A 629 19.97 -12.38 -22.13
C GLY A 629 18.60 -13.05 -22.30
N TYR A 630 18.32 -14.10 -21.52
CA TYR A 630 17.04 -14.80 -21.60
C TYR A 630 15.86 -13.94 -21.16
N CYS A 631 16.06 -12.99 -20.24
CA CYS A 631 15.04 -12.01 -19.86
C CYS A 631 14.63 -11.08 -21.02
N LEU A 632 15.46 -10.92 -22.05
CA LEU A 632 15.15 -10.11 -23.23
C LEU A 632 14.21 -10.83 -24.21
N LEU A 633 14.10 -12.15 -24.14
CA LEU A 633 13.18 -12.92 -24.98
C LEU A 633 11.77 -12.93 -24.42
N ARG A 634 10.78 -12.55 -25.24
CA ARG A 634 9.34 -12.65 -24.90
C ARG A 634 8.77 -14.05 -25.18
N GLU A 635 9.56 -15.08 -24.88
CA GLU A 635 9.16 -16.49 -24.95
C GLU A 635 9.85 -17.35 -23.87
N TYR A 636 9.38 -18.60 -23.71
CA TYR A 636 9.90 -19.57 -22.73
C TYR A 636 10.57 -20.80 -23.38
N ARG A 637 11.46 -20.58 -24.36
CA ARG A 637 12.02 -21.65 -25.19
C ARG A 637 12.73 -22.77 -24.46
N PHE A 638 13.40 -22.45 -23.37
CA PHE A 638 14.23 -23.39 -22.64
C PHE A 638 13.54 -24.01 -21.43
N GLU A 639 12.32 -23.55 -21.12
CA GLU A 639 11.52 -24.00 -19.97
C GLU A 639 12.22 -23.90 -18.61
N VAL A 640 13.19 -22.99 -18.41
CA VAL A 640 13.98 -22.93 -17.17
C VAL A 640 13.54 -21.85 -16.18
N PHE A 641 13.75 -22.11 -14.88
CA PHE A 641 13.65 -21.14 -13.78
C PHE A 641 14.93 -21.16 -12.93
N PHE A 642 15.21 -20.07 -12.24
CA PHE A 642 16.50 -19.82 -11.58
C PHE A 642 16.33 -19.65 -10.08
N PHE A 643 17.23 -20.27 -9.32
CA PHE A 643 17.50 -19.96 -7.93
C PHE A 643 18.84 -19.25 -7.81
N LEU A 644 18.83 -18.04 -7.26
CA LEU A 644 20.04 -17.31 -6.86
C LEU A 644 20.26 -17.59 -5.37
N VAL A 645 21.28 -18.36 -5.02
CA VAL A 645 21.46 -18.89 -3.65
C VAL A 645 22.69 -18.30 -2.98
N GLY A 646 22.57 -17.96 -1.69
CA GLY A 646 23.74 -17.75 -0.83
C GLY A 646 23.46 -17.05 0.50
N ASN A 647 24.49 -16.95 1.35
CA ASN A 647 24.34 -16.74 2.80
C ASN A 647 24.34 -15.27 3.28
N GLY A 648 23.99 -14.33 2.40
CA GLY A 648 23.96 -12.89 2.70
C GLY A 648 25.34 -12.22 2.62
N GLY A 649 25.36 -10.94 2.26
CA GLY A 649 26.60 -10.16 2.11
C GLY A 649 27.56 -10.70 1.03
N ASN A 650 27.00 -11.34 0.00
CA ASN A 650 27.71 -12.09 -1.04
C ASN A 650 27.49 -11.53 -2.46
N GLY A 651 26.98 -10.30 -2.57
CA GLY A 651 26.70 -9.67 -3.86
C GLY A 651 25.38 -10.08 -4.52
N ARG A 652 24.59 -11.01 -3.94
CA ARG A 652 23.30 -11.44 -4.51
C ARG A 652 22.26 -10.31 -4.60
N THR A 653 22.16 -9.47 -3.56
CA THR A 653 21.24 -8.32 -3.58
C THR A 653 21.64 -7.31 -4.67
N VAL A 654 22.94 -7.10 -4.88
CA VAL A 654 23.46 -6.27 -5.98
C VAL A 654 23.05 -6.88 -7.33
N ALA A 655 23.16 -8.21 -7.49
CA ALA A 655 22.72 -8.91 -8.70
C ALA A 655 21.23 -8.70 -9.01
N THR A 656 20.37 -8.88 -8.01
CA THR A 656 18.91 -8.71 -8.20
C THR A 656 18.53 -7.27 -8.46
N ASN A 657 19.20 -6.31 -7.81
CA ASN A 657 18.95 -4.89 -8.01
C ASN A 657 19.42 -4.44 -9.40
N LEU A 658 20.57 -4.93 -9.85
CA LEU A 658 21.06 -4.70 -11.21
C LEU A 658 20.09 -5.25 -12.25
N LEU A 659 19.60 -6.48 -12.07
CA LEU A 659 18.64 -7.08 -12.99
C LEU A 659 17.29 -6.34 -13.00
N ASN A 660 16.81 -5.89 -11.83
CA ASN A 660 15.62 -5.03 -11.73
C ASN A 660 15.80 -3.72 -12.49
N ALA A 661 16.92 -3.02 -12.28
CA ALA A 661 17.23 -1.77 -12.98
C ALA A 661 17.39 -1.98 -14.49
N PHE A 662 18.03 -3.08 -14.89
CA PHE A 662 18.22 -3.48 -16.29
C PHE A 662 16.88 -3.71 -17.01
N LEU A 663 15.94 -4.39 -16.36
CA LEU A 663 14.63 -4.67 -16.96
C LEU A 663 13.64 -3.51 -16.79
N GLY A 664 13.79 -2.69 -15.74
CA GLY A 664 12.85 -1.65 -15.34
C GLY A 664 11.66 -2.19 -14.54
N ASP A 665 11.24 -1.44 -13.51
CA ASP A 665 10.23 -1.87 -12.53
C ASP A 665 8.88 -2.26 -13.17
N LYS A 666 8.48 -1.61 -14.26
CA LYS A 666 7.24 -1.94 -15.00
C LYS A 666 7.27 -3.34 -15.61
N ASN A 667 8.44 -3.88 -15.90
CA ASN A 667 8.61 -5.19 -16.57
C ASN A 667 8.85 -6.34 -15.58
N VAL A 668 8.96 -6.06 -14.29
CA VAL A 668 9.25 -7.06 -13.25
C VAL A 668 8.04 -7.25 -12.32
N SER A 669 7.80 -8.50 -11.92
CA SER A 669 6.92 -8.85 -10.80
C SER A 669 7.71 -9.48 -9.64
N SER A 670 7.12 -9.52 -8.45
CA SER A 670 7.79 -10.04 -7.24
C SER A 670 6.97 -11.13 -6.53
N LYS A 671 6.29 -11.99 -7.30
CA LYS A 671 5.47 -13.09 -6.77
C LYS A 671 6.35 -14.16 -6.14
N LYS A 672 5.97 -14.61 -4.95
CA LYS A 672 6.69 -15.67 -4.24
C LYS A 672 6.50 -17.01 -4.93
N LEU A 673 7.46 -17.91 -4.78
CA LEU A 673 7.38 -19.27 -5.30
C LEU A 673 6.14 -19.99 -4.75
N GLN A 674 5.83 -19.81 -3.46
CA GLN A 674 4.65 -20.40 -2.82
C GLN A 674 3.35 -19.85 -3.42
N GLU A 675 3.28 -18.54 -3.71
CA GLU A 675 2.11 -17.89 -4.33
C GLU A 675 1.87 -18.43 -5.75
N ILE A 676 2.94 -18.57 -6.54
CA ILE A 676 2.85 -19.14 -7.90
C ILE A 676 2.40 -20.60 -7.85
N CYS A 677 2.94 -21.37 -6.90
CA CYS A 677 2.70 -22.81 -6.79
C CYS A 677 1.41 -23.16 -6.05
N ASN A 678 0.72 -22.21 -5.42
CA ASN A 678 -0.51 -22.47 -4.67
C ASN A 678 -1.69 -22.73 -5.63
N PRO A 679 -2.28 -23.93 -5.66
CA PRO A 679 -3.40 -24.24 -6.56
C PRO A 679 -4.67 -23.42 -6.26
N SER A 680 -4.82 -22.95 -5.01
CA SER A 680 -5.95 -22.14 -4.57
C SER A 680 -5.77 -20.65 -4.92
N ASP A 681 -4.56 -20.22 -5.27
CA ASP A 681 -4.27 -18.83 -5.61
C ASP A 681 -4.37 -18.61 -7.13
N VAL A 682 -5.61 -18.38 -7.57
CA VAL A 682 -5.92 -18.11 -8.98
C VAL A 682 -5.57 -16.68 -9.41
N PHE A 683 -5.07 -15.83 -8.50
CA PHE A 683 -4.82 -14.39 -8.76
C PHE A 683 -3.33 -14.09 -8.96
N SER A 684 -2.45 -14.80 -8.27
CA SER A 684 -1.01 -14.49 -8.27
C SER A 684 -0.36 -14.62 -9.64
N LEU A 685 -0.81 -15.58 -10.46
CA LEU A 685 -0.33 -15.76 -11.82
C LEU A 685 -0.61 -14.56 -12.72
N MET A 686 -1.68 -13.80 -12.50
CA MET A 686 -1.96 -12.57 -13.25
C MET A 686 -0.82 -11.56 -13.17
N GLY A 687 -0.07 -11.54 -12.06
CA GLY A 687 1.09 -10.67 -11.90
C GLY A 687 2.21 -10.92 -12.91
N LEU A 688 2.21 -12.08 -13.57
CA LEU A 688 3.16 -12.48 -14.60
C LEU A 688 2.78 -11.99 -16.00
N HIS A 689 1.52 -11.56 -16.18
CA HIS A 689 1.01 -11.12 -17.47
C HIS A 689 1.75 -9.88 -17.95
N GLY A 690 2.34 -9.94 -19.14
CA GLY A 690 3.07 -8.82 -19.74
C GLY A 690 4.46 -8.56 -19.14
N LYS A 691 4.97 -9.39 -18.23
CA LYS A 691 6.25 -9.15 -17.53
C LYS A 691 7.42 -9.90 -18.17
N LEU A 692 8.62 -9.29 -18.18
CA LEU A 692 9.87 -9.91 -18.65
C LEU A 692 10.48 -10.84 -17.60
N ALA A 693 10.32 -10.53 -16.31
CA ALA A 693 10.82 -11.35 -15.22
C ALA A 693 9.92 -11.32 -13.99
N ASN A 694 9.98 -12.39 -13.20
CA ASN A 694 9.52 -12.42 -11.83
C ASN A 694 10.74 -12.58 -10.92
N ILE A 695 11.10 -11.53 -10.19
CA ILE A 695 12.26 -11.48 -9.30
C ILE A 695 11.75 -11.35 -7.87
N CYS A 696 11.89 -12.41 -7.08
CA CYS A 696 11.44 -12.41 -5.69
C CYS A 696 12.62 -12.69 -4.74
N GLY A 697 12.82 -11.82 -3.76
CA GLY A 697 13.71 -12.05 -2.63
C GLY A 697 12.95 -12.72 -1.50
N GLU A 698 13.24 -13.98 -1.19
CA GLU A 698 12.55 -14.73 -0.14
C GLU A 698 13.42 -14.97 1.09
N THR A 699 12.79 -14.82 2.26
CA THR A 699 13.26 -15.29 3.57
C THR A 699 12.23 -16.24 4.16
N GLY A 700 12.28 -17.53 3.83
CA GLY A 700 11.35 -18.53 4.36
C GLY A 700 11.50 -19.92 3.72
N VAL A 701 11.16 -20.97 4.47
CA VAL A 701 11.40 -22.39 4.12
C VAL A 701 10.10 -23.20 4.23
N GLU A 702 8.99 -22.66 3.71
CA GLU A 702 7.79 -23.48 3.59
C GLU A 702 7.94 -24.44 2.41
N GLY A 703 7.55 -25.69 2.61
CA GLY A 703 7.64 -26.71 1.58
C GLY A 703 6.70 -26.45 0.41
N ILE A 704 7.11 -26.85 -0.79
CA ILE A 704 6.28 -26.80 -2.00
C ILE A 704 5.82 -28.22 -2.33
N ASP A 705 4.50 -28.40 -2.37
CA ASP A 705 3.88 -29.69 -2.65
C ASP A 705 3.64 -29.91 -4.15
N ASP A 706 3.24 -28.87 -4.89
CA ASP A 706 2.88 -28.94 -6.31
C ASP A 706 3.61 -27.86 -7.12
N LEU A 707 4.18 -28.23 -8.27
CA LEU A 707 4.86 -27.33 -9.21
C LEU A 707 4.07 -27.13 -10.51
N SER A 708 2.83 -27.61 -10.62
CA SER A 708 2.05 -27.60 -11.86
C SER A 708 1.90 -26.20 -12.45
N ASN A 709 1.58 -25.20 -11.63
CA ASN A 709 1.47 -23.80 -12.07
C ASN A 709 2.81 -23.22 -12.53
N LEU A 710 3.91 -23.50 -11.81
CA LEU A 710 5.25 -23.07 -12.22
C LEU A 710 5.65 -23.71 -13.55
N LYS A 711 5.36 -25.00 -13.73
CA LYS A 711 5.60 -25.74 -14.99
C LYS A 711 4.77 -25.17 -16.13
N ALA A 712 3.51 -24.80 -15.90
CA ALA A 712 2.68 -24.15 -16.92
C ALA A 712 3.24 -22.77 -17.29
N ALA A 713 3.57 -21.94 -16.29
CA ALA A 713 4.12 -20.59 -16.49
C ALA A 713 5.50 -20.57 -17.15
N THR A 714 6.27 -21.66 -17.04
CA THR A 714 7.60 -21.82 -17.68
C THR A 714 7.55 -22.69 -18.93
N GLY A 715 6.45 -23.42 -19.18
CA GLY A 715 6.36 -24.49 -20.17
C GLY A 715 5.82 -24.08 -21.54
N ARG A 716 5.60 -22.78 -21.79
CA ARG A 716 4.85 -22.26 -22.95
C ARG A 716 3.41 -22.74 -23.02
N ASP A 717 2.86 -23.20 -21.90
CA ASP A 717 1.44 -23.50 -21.78
C ASP A 717 0.68 -22.20 -21.46
N PRO A 718 -0.57 -22.07 -21.94
CA PRO A 718 -1.40 -20.94 -21.55
C PRO A 718 -1.76 -21.06 -20.07
N VAL A 719 -1.60 -19.97 -19.35
CA VAL A 719 -1.99 -19.82 -17.96
C VAL A 719 -3.32 -19.10 -17.90
N GLU A 720 -4.23 -19.59 -17.06
CA GLU A 720 -5.52 -18.95 -16.79
C GLU A 720 -5.47 -18.35 -15.39
N SER A 721 -5.74 -17.04 -15.32
CA SER A 721 -5.76 -16.30 -14.07
C SER A 721 -6.74 -15.13 -14.18
N ARG A 722 -7.07 -14.48 -13.07
CA ARG A 722 -7.91 -13.28 -13.07
C ARG A 722 -7.43 -12.31 -12.01
N LEU A 723 -7.78 -11.04 -12.14
CA LEU A 723 -7.80 -10.14 -10.99
C LEU A 723 -9.05 -10.42 -10.14
N PRO A 724 -9.04 -10.13 -8.83
CA PRO A 724 -10.24 -10.23 -8.00
C PRO A 724 -11.43 -9.53 -8.66
N HIS A 725 -12.56 -10.25 -8.76
CA HIS A 725 -13.80 -9.77 -9.37
C HIS A 725 -13.73 -9.38 -10.87
N LYS A 726 -12.66 -9.75 -11.58
CA LYS A 726 -12.55 -9.60 -13.04
C LYS A 726 -12.74 -10.94 -13.76
N GLN A 727 -12.92 -10.88 -15.08
CA GLN A 727 -13.02 -12.05 -15.94
C GLN A 727 -11.70 -12.81 -15.98
N TRP A 728 -11.78 -14.10 -16.29
CA TRP A 728 -10.60 -14.93 -16.54
C TRP A 728 -9.88 -14.44 -17.78
N VAL A 729 -8.56 -14.27 -17.65
CA VAL A 729 -7.65 -14.00 -18.76
C VAL A 729 -6.80 -15.24 -18.96
N ARG A 730 -6.75 -15.68 -20.20
CA ARG A 730 -5.84 -16.72 -20.66
C ARG A 730 -4.69 -16.05 -21.38
N PHE A 731 -3.46 -16.30 -20.93
CA PHE A 731 -2.26 -15.69 -21.52
C PHE A 731 -1.07 -16.65 -21.48
N TYR A 732 -0.04 -16.36 -22.29
CA TYR A 732 1.24 -17.06 -22.23
C TYR A 732 2.21 -16.23 -21.42
N SER A 733 2.71 -16.77 -20.31
CA SER A 733 3.76 -16.10 -19.54
C SER A 733 5.08 -16.17 -20.31
N TYR A 734 5.80 -15.05 -20.37
CA TYR A 734 7.21 -14.98 -20.76
C TYR A 734 8.10 -14.45 -19.63
N ALA A 735 7.54 -14.26 -18.43
CA ALA A 735 8.24 -13.75 -17.27
C ALA A 735 9.24 -14.77 -16.73
N LYS A 736 10.55 -14.50 -16.86
CA LYS A 736 11.62 -15.38 -16.35
C LYS A 736 11.55 -15.49 -14.83
N MET A 737 11.36 -16.71 -14.32
CA MET A 737 11.18 -16.98 -12.89
C MET A 737 12.54 -17.02 -12.21
N ILE A 738 12.78 -16.07 -11.29
CA ILE A 738 14.05 -15.87 -10.61
C ILE A 738 13.77 -15.70 -9.12
N PHE A 739 14.24 -16.66 -8.34
CA PHE A 739 14.04 -16.68 -6.90
C PHE A 739 15.38 -16.50 -6.17
N SER A 740 15.51 -15.40 -5.46
CA SER A 740 16.70 -15.02 -4.69
C SER A 740 16.51 -15.45 -3.24
N MET A 741 17.24 -16.48 -2.81
CA MET A 741 16.96 -17.21 -1.57
C MET A 741 18.22 -17.50 -0.76
N ASN A 742 18.15 -17.30 0.57
CA ASN A 742 19.20 -17.77 1.48
C ASN A 742 19.16 -19.29 1.67
N GLN A 743 17.94 -19.82 1.74
CA GLN A 743 17.67 -21.24 1.88
C GLN A 743 16.55 -21.59 0.90
N VAL A 744 16.78 -22.61 0.07
CA VAL A 744 15.78 -23.08 -0.89
C VAL A 744 14.73 -23.97 -0.18
N PRO A 745 13.46 -23.95 -0.60
CA PRO A 745 12.43 -24.75 0.04
C PRO A 745 12.56 -26.24 -0.30
N ILE A 746 12.00 -27.07 0.56
CA ILE A 746 11.83 -28.50 0.27
C ILE A 746 10.72 -28.64 -0.79
N ILE A 747 11.05 -29.24 -1.93
CA ILE A 747 10.09 -29.50 -3.01
C ILE A 747 9.81 -31.01 -3.06
N LYS A 748 8.56 -31.41 -2.81
CA LYS A 748 8.16 -32.83 -2.79
C LYS A 748 8.15 -33.46 -4.19
N ASP A 749 7.90 -32.68 -5.24
CA ASP A 749 7.88 -33.13 -6.63
C ASP A 749 9.28 -33.57 -7.09
N SER A 750 9.57 -34.88 -7.05
CA SER A 750 10.85 -35.47 -7.47
C SER A 750 10.97 -35.77 -8.98
N THR A 751 10.06 -35.25 -9.80
CA THR A 751 10.03 -35.56 -11.24
C THR A 751 11.25 -35.02 -11.98
N ARG A 752 11.69 -35.74 -13.03
CA ARG A 752 12.72 -35.25 -13.97
C ARG A 752 12.33 -33.91 -14.60
N GLY A 753 11.03 -33.66 -14.75
CA GLY A 753 10.47 -32.40 -15.25
C GLY A 753 10.78 -31.19 -14.36
N ARG A 754 11.04 -31.37 -13.07
CA ARG A 754 11.56 -30.31 -12.19
C ARG A 754 13.05 -30.06 -12.45
N ILE A 755 13.84 -31.14 -12.41
CA ILE A 755 15.30 -31.07 -12.41
C ILE A 755 15.83 -30.42 -13.69
N ARG A 756 15.31 -30.80 -14.86
CA ARG A 756 15.75 -30.25 -16.16
C ARG A 756 15.47 -28.75 -16.33
N ARG A 757 14.47 -28.22 -15.60
CA ARG A 757 14.01 -26.83 -15.67
C ARG A 757 14.71 -25.94 -14.65
N MET A 758 15.35 -26.53 -13.64
CA MET A 758 15.95 -25.77 -12.56
C MET A 758 17.40 -25.39 -12.87
N LYS A 759 17.74 -24.14 -12.62
CA LYS A 759 19.11 -23.63 -12.62
C LYS A 759 19.43 -22.99 -11.28
N ILE A 760 20.64 -23.24 -10.78
CA ILE A 760 21.11 -22.72 -9.49
C ILE A 760 22.35 -21.89 -9.76
N ILE A 761 22.36 -20.64 -9.34
CA ILE A 761 23.53 -19.75 -9.40
C ILE A 761 23.95 -19.47 -7.96
N ASP A 762 25.19 -19.81 -7.62
CA ASP A 762 25.69 -19.85 -6.25
C ASP A 762 26.60 -18.66 -5.95
N PHE A 763 26.10 -17.75 -5.11
CA PHE A 763 26.87 -16.62 -4.61
C PHE A 763 27.69 -17.07 -3.38
N LYS A 764 28.83 -17.71 -3.63
CA LYS A 764 29.69 -18.36 -2.62
C LYS A 764 30.62 -17.38 -1.88
N ASN A 765 31.00 -16.27 -2.51
CA ASN A 765 31.98 -15.34 -1.98
C ASN A 765 31.32 -14.33 -1.02
N SER A 766 31.91 -14.10 0.16
CA SER A 766 31.39 -13.16 1.17
C SER A 766 32.24 -11.89 1.24
N PHE A 767 31.57 -10.75 1.32
CA PHE A 767 32.17 -9.41 1.32
C PHE A 767 31.99 -8.67 2.67
N VAL A 768 31.44 -9.33 3.70
CA VAL A 768 31.00 -8.74 4.99
C VAL A 768 32.16 -8.17 5.86
N ASN A 769 33.42 -8.49 5.55
CA ASN A 769 34.60 -8.02 6.29
C ASN A 769 35.69 -7.39 5.40
N GLY A 770 35.36 -7.01 4.16
CA GLY A 770 36.34 -6.41 3.25
C GLY A 770 36.62 -4.95 3.62
N GLN A 771 37.89 -4.58 3.83
CA GLN A 771 38.32 -3.19 4.00
C GLN A 771 38.06 -2.29 2.75
N ASN A 772 37.52 -2.87 1.66
CA ASN A 772 37.32 -2.23 0.35
C ASN A 772 35.88 -2.44 -0.21
N ALA A 773 34.87 -2.60 0.64
CA ALA A 773 33.48 -2.67 0.16
C ALA A 773 33.06 -1.29 -0.39
N ASP A 774 32.89 -1.19 -1.71
CA ASP A 774 32.38 0.04 -2.33
C ASP A 774 30.88 0.18 -2.06
N GLU A 775 30.54 1.07 -1.13
CA GLU A 775 29.15 1.34 -0.72
C GLU A 775 28.28 1.88 -1.87
N ASP A 776 28.89 2.45 -2.92
CA ASP A 776 28.22 3.04 -4.07
C ASP A 776 28.18 2.11 -5.29
N LEU A 777 28.73 0.90 -5.18
CA LEU A 777 28.82 -0.05 -6.29
C LEU A 777 27.46 -0.27 -6.97
N GLN A 778 26.39 -0.42 -6.19
CA GLN A 778 25.06 -0.61 -6.76
C GLN A 778 24.66 0.54 -7.69
N ASN A 779 24.85 1.80 -7.27
CA ASN A 779 24.47 2.97 -8.07
C ASN A 779 25.31 3.09 -9.34
N LYS A 780 26.61 2.76 -9.25
CA LYS A 780 27.51 2.72 -10.42
C LYS A 780 27.03 1.71 -11.45
N LEU A 781 26.71 0.49 -11.00
CA LEU A 781 26.24 -0.59 -11.87
C LEU A 781 24.88 -0.30 -12.50
N THR A 782 23.98 0.38 -11.78
CA THR A 782 22.62 0.74 -12.26
C THR A 782 22.54 2.11 -12.93
N SER A 783 23.68 2.80 -13.15
CA SER A 783 23.69 4.07 -13.88
C SER A 783 23.23 3.86 -15.34
N PRO A 784 22.52 4.84 -15.94
CA PRO A 784 22.06 4.74 -17.33
C PRO A 784 23.19 4.36 -18.30
N GLU A 785 24.39 4.91 -18.12
CA GLU A 785 25.56 4.64 -18.95
C GLU A 785 26.06 3.21 -18.79
N SER A 786 26.12 2.70 -17.55
CA SER A 786 26.52 1.31 -17.26
C SER A 786 25.55 0.31 -17.87
N LEU A 787 24.24 0.59 -17.81
CA LEU A 787 23.20 -0.31 -18.32
C LEU A 787 23.27 -0.52 -19.85
N ILE A 788 23.83 0.43 -20.61
CA ILE A 788 24.06 0.26 -22.06
C ILE A 788 25.08 -0.88 -22.30
N GLY A 789 26.19 -0.87 -21.55
CA GLY A 789 27.20 -1.94 -21.62
C GLY A 789 26.64 -3.29 -21.15
N VAL A 790 25.82 -3.28 -20.08
CA VAL A 790 25.14 -4.48 -19.58
C VAL A 790 24.16 -5.05 -20.62
N LEU A 791 23.46 -4.21 -21.40
CA LEU A 791 22.59 -4.65 -22.49
C LEU A 791 23.37 -5.40 -23.58
N ASN A 792 24.51 -4.86 -24.01
CA ASN A 792 25.36 -5.53 -25.00
C ASN A 792 25.90 -6.87 -24.47
N TRP A 793 26.32 -6.89 -23.21
CA TRP A 793 26.73 -8.11 -22.52
C TRP A 793 25.59 -9.14 -22.43
N ALA A 794 24.36 -8.72 -22.12
CA ALA A 794 23.20 -9.61 -22.09
C ALA A 794 22.86 -10.19 -23.47
N ILE A 795 22.94 -9.37 -24.54
CA ILE A 795 22.71 -9.79 -25.93
C ILE A 795 23.71 -10.88 -26.35
N GLU A 796 24.99 -10.71 -26.02
CA GLU A 796 26.01 -11.73 -26.30
C GLU A 796 25.69 -13.06 -25.59
N GLY A 797 25.27 -12.99 -24.33
CA GLY A 797 24.81 -14.16 -23.57
C GLY A 797 23.62 -14.85 -24.23
N LEU A 798 22.64 -14.08 -24.68
CA LEU A 798 21.48 -14.61 -25.38
C LEU A 798 21.88 -15.31 -26.69
N GLN A 799 22.74 -14.69 -27.49
CA GLN A 799 23.22 -15.27 -28.74
C GLN A 799 23.97 -16.59 -28.50
N ARG A 800 24.80 -16.65 -27.44
CA ARG A 800 25.45 -17.89 -26.99
C ARG A 800 24.43 -18.95 -26.59
N LEU A 801 23.42 -18.59 -25.80
CA LEU A 801 22.35 -19.49 -25.36
C LEU A 801 21.57 -20.07 -26.55
N ILE A 802 21.18 -19.23 -27.51
CA ILE A 802 20.47 -19.65 -28.73
C ILE A 802 21.33 -20.59 -29.56
N ARG A 803 22.60 -20.24 -29.78
CA ARG A 803 23.55 -21.07 -30.53
C ARG A 803 23.76 -22.44 -29.88
N ASN A 804 23.88 -22.48 -28.56
CA ASN A 804 24.13 -23.72 -27.81
C ASN A 804 22.86 -24.58 -27.65
N GLY A 805 21.68 -23.97 -27.73
CA GLY A 805 20.39 -24.64 -27.55
C GLY A 805 20.11 -25.07 -26.10
N LYS A 806 21.00 -24.74 -25.16
CA LYS A 806 20.90 -25.03 -23.73
C LYS A 806 21.76 -24.05 -22.94
N PHE A 807 21.40 -23.84 -21.67
CA PHE A 807 22.20 -23.06 -20.74
C PHE A 807 23.57 -23.70 -20.47
N THR A 808 24.58 -22.84 -20.33
CA THR A 808 25.91 -23.20 -19.87
C THR A 808 25.83 -23.63 -18.41
N ASP A 809 26.05 -24.91 -18.17
CA ASP A 809 26.17 -25.47 -16.82
C ASP A 809 27.08 -26.69 -16.91
N ILE A 810 28.16 -26.71 -16.11
CA ILE A 810 29.09 -27.85 -16.08
C ILE A 810 28.49 -29.03 -15.32
N ARG A 811 27.46 -28.80 -14.51
CA ARG A 811 26.81 -29.82 -13.69
C ARG A 811 25.80 -30.60 -14.51
N THR A 812 25.72 -31.89 -14.23
CA THR A 812 24.66 -32.79 -14.72
C THR A 812 23.34 -32.56 -13.99
N GLU A 813 22.21 -32.98 -14.58
CA GLU A 813 20.89 -32.97 -13.92
C GLU A 813 20.94 -33.64 -12.53
N SER A 814 21.67 -34.75 -12.40
CA SER A 814 21.84 -35.47 -11.14
C SER A 814 22.62 -34.66 -10.10
N GLN A 815 23.70 -33.99 -10.49
CA GLN A 815 24.47 -33.13 -9.60
C GLN A 815 23.63 -31.94 -9.11
N ILE A 816 22.88 -31.29 -10.01
CA ILE A 816 21.96 -30.21 -9.66
C ILE A 816 20.90 -30.70 -8.67
N ALA A 817 20.34 -31.89 -8.87
CA ALA A 817 19.34 -32.47 -7.98
C ALA A 817 19.90 -32.76 -6.57
N ILE A 818 21.11 -33.33 -6.49
CA ILE A 818 21.79 -33.60 -5.21
C ILE A 818 22.12 -32.29 -4.50
N GLU A 819 22.67 -31.31 -5.23
CA GLU A 819 23.01 -30.00 -4.69
C GLU A 819 21.77 -29.27 -4.15
N PHE A 820 20.66 -29.31 -4.89
CA PHE A 820 19.39 -28.75 -4.43
C PHE A 820 18.86 -29.46 -3.18
N ASP A 821 18.83 -30.80 -3.16
CA ASP A 821 18.34 -31.56 -1.99
C ASP A 821 19.19 -31.23 -0.75
N ARG A 822 20.51 -31.15 -0.90
CA ARG A 822 21.45 -30.75 0.17
C ARG A 822 21.19 -29.33 0.66
N LYS A 823 20.91 -28.36 -0.23
CA LYS A 823 20.57 -26.98 0.15
C LYS A 823 19.19 -26.86 0.79
N SER A 824 18.22 -27.69 0.37
CA SER A 824 16.86 -27.69 0.91
C SER A 824 16.75 -28.36 2.28
N ASN A 825 17.49 -29.46 2.49
CA ASN A 825 17.57 -30.18 3.75
C ASN A 825 19.04 -30.44 4.14
N PRO A 826 19.76 -29.40 4.61
CA PRO A 826 21.16 -29.52 5.03
C PRO A 826 21.39 -30.55 6.12
N MET A 827 20.46 -30.67 7.07
CA MET A 827 20.63 -31.54 8.23
C MET A 827 20.54 -33.03 7.89
N LYS A 828 19.58 -33.41 7.04
CA LYS A 828 19.47 -34.78 6.53
C LYS A 828 20.76 -35.25 5.87
N HIS A 829 21.36 -34.39 5.03
CA HIS A 829 22.62 -34.72 4.35
C HIS A 829 23.80 -34.70 5.32
N PHE A 830 23.88 -33.74 6.24
CA PHE A 830 24.93 -33.75 7.27
C PHE A 830 24.91 -35.03 8.13
N VAL A 831 23.73 -35.49 8.56
CA VAL A 831 23.60 -36.74 9.32
C VAL A 831 24.03 -37.94 8.48
N ARG A 832 23.65 -37.99 7.19
CA ARG A 832 24.06 -39.08 6.29
C ARG A 832 25.53 -39.09 5.93
N ASP A 833 26.13 -37.91 5.79
CA ASP A 833 27.50 -37.74 5.30
C ASP A 833 28.52 -37.81 6.46
N HIS A 834 28.14 -37.44 7.69
CA HIS A 834 29.08 -37.24 8.81
C HIS A 834 28.64 -37.80 10.18
N ILE A 835 27.53 -38.55 10.26
CA ILE A 835 27.11 -39.20 11.52
C ILE A 835 26.85 -40.68 11.29
N ASP A 836 27.59 -41.52 12.03
CA ASP A 836 27.41 -42.97 12.02
C ASP A 836 26.87 -43.50 13.37
N ASP A 837 26.26 -44.68 13.34
CA ASP A 837 25.85 -45.42 14.54
C ASP A 837 27.10 -45.95 15.25
N ALA A 838 27.28 -45.58 16.52
CA ALA A 838 28.39 -46.05 17.34
C ALA A 838 28.43 -47.58 17.51
N ARG A 839 27.31 -48.27 17.21
CA ARG A 839 27.17 -49.72 17.30
C ARG A 839 27.50 -50.44 16.00
N ALA A 840 27.56 -49.73 14.87
CA ALA A 840 27.58 -50.32 13.52
C ALA A 840 28.68 -51.36 13.32
N GLU A 841 29.87 -51.13 13.88
CA GLU A 841 31.01 -52.06 13.79
C GLU A 841 30.84 -53.35 14.59
N TYR A 842 29.96 -53.39 15.60
CA TYR A 842 29.86 -54.48 16.57
C TYR A 842 28.50 -55.20 16.55
N GLU A 843 27.50 -54.62 15.87
CA GLU A 843 26.10 -55.06 15.93
C GLU A 843 25.87 -56.48 15.38
N LEU A 844 26.73 -56.94 14.46
CA LEU A 844 26.67 -58.29 13.86
C LEU A 844 27.55 -59.33 14.58
N ASP A 845 28.57 -58.90 15.32
CA ASP A 845 29.63 -59.78 15.86
C ASP A 845 29.54 -60.02 17.38
N ASP A 846 29.14 -59.03 18.18
CA ASP A 846 28.98 -59.16 19.64
C ASP A 846 28.03 -58.08 20.21
N PRO A 847 26.78 -58.44 20.57
CA PRO A 847 25.81 -57.50 21.14
C PRO A 847 26.30 -56.78 22.40
N LYS A 848 27.20 -57.39 23.20
CA LYS A 848 27.75 -56.74 24.40
C LYS A 848 28.74 -55.65 24.04
N LYS A 849 29.54 -55.84 22.98
CA LYS A 849 30.45 -54.79 22.49
C LYS A 849 29.67 -53.63 21.87
N ALA A 850 28.59 -53.91 21.17
CA ALA A 850 27.67 -52.87 20.68
C ALA A 850 27.09 -52.03 21.83
N ASP A 851 26.63 -52.66 22.91
CA ASP A 851 26.15 -51.95 24.10
C ASP A 851 27.25 -51.12 24.79
N ILE A 852 28.48 -51.64 24.85
CA ILE A 852 29.63 -50.90 25.40
C ILE A 852 29.94 -49.69 24.53
N ALA A 853 30.03 -49.86 23.20
CA ALA A 853 30.30 -48.77 22.26
C ALA A 853 29.21 -47.69 22.31
N TYR A 854 27.94 -48.08 22.35
CA TYR A 854 26.82 -47.17 22.56
C TYR A 854 26.97 -46.37 23.86
N ASN A 855 27.29 -47.04 24.97
CA ASN A 855 27.41 -46.38 26.27
C ASN A 855 28.66 -45.52 26.41
N ALA A 856 29.74 -45.86 25.71
CA ALA A 856 31.01 -45.12 25.68
C ALA A 856 30.95 -43.90 24.74
N SER A 857 30.15 -43.97 23.67
CA SER A 857 29.99 -42.86 22.74
C SER A 857 29.49 -41.59 23.42
N ARG A 858 30.16 -40.48 23.11
CA ARG A 858 29.86 -39.15 23.63
C ARG A 858 30.22 -38.13 22.56
N VAL A 859 29.19 -37.53 21.95
CA VAL A 859 29.35 -36.41 21.03
C VAL A 859 28.63 -35.20 21.61
N THR A 860 29.39 -34.18 21.99
CA THR A 860 28.87 -32.94 22.58
C THR A 860 28.13 -32.11 21.54
N PHE A 861 27.21 -31.25 22.00
CA PHE A 861 26.51 -30.33 21.12
C PHE A 861 27.48 -29.35 20.43
N ALA A 862 28.56 -28.97 21.12
CA ALA A 862 29.60 -28.12 20.56
C ALA A 862 30.31 -28.77 19.36
N GLN A 863 30.71 -30.04 19.48
CA GLN A 863 31.32 -30.80 18.38
C GLN A 863 30.39 -30.88 17.16
N ILE A 864 29.10 -31.13 17.38
CA ILE A 864 28.10 -31.18 16.29
C ILE A 864 27.95 -29.83 15.62
N ILE A 865 27.85 -28.73 16.39
CA ILE A 865 27.73 -27.38 15.85
C ILE A 865 28.99 -27.03 15.05
N GLN A 866 30.18 -27.34 15.56
CA GLN A 866 31.46 -27.09 14.89
C GLN A 866 31.57 -27.87 13.57
N ALA A 867 31.25 -29.17 13.59
CA ALA A 867 31.24 -30.02 12.40
C ALA A 867 30.21 -29.51 11.37
N TYR A 868 28.99 -29.18 11.80
CA TYR A 868 27.97 -28.65 10.89
C TYR A 868 28.38 -27.30 10.30
N VAL A 869 28.97 -26.38 11.08
CA VAL A 869 29.42 -25.07 10.56
C VAL A 869 30.50 -25.24 9.50
N LYS A 870 31.42 -26.19 9.68
CA LYS A 870 32.44 -26.53 8.67
C LYS A 870 31.81 -27.14 7.43
N TYR A 871 30.94 -28.13 7.61
CA TYR A 871 30.17 -28.76 6.52
C TYR A 871 29.37 -27.72 5.71
N ALA A 872 28.65 -26.83 6.39
CA ALA A 872 27.87 -25.77 5.76
C ALA A 872 28.75 -24.80 4.97
N LYS A 873 29.96 -24.51 5.45
CA LYS A 873 30.93 -23.68 4.73
C LYS A 873 31.47 -24.38 3.48
N VAL A 874 31.82 -25.67 3.57
CA VAL A 874 32.33 -26.46 2.43
C VAL A 874 31.30 -26.56 1.31
N HIS A 875 30.02 -26.73 1.67
CA HIS A 875 28.94 -26.94 0.70
C HIS A 875 28.11 -25.69 0.37
N ASN A 876 28.51 -24.50 0.85
CA ASN A 876 27.76 -23.25 0.69
C ASN A 876 26.27 -23.39 1.08
N LEU A 877 26.03 -23.86 2.31
CA LEU A 877 24.71 -24.10 2.90
C LEU A 877 24.35 -23.01 3.90
N PRO A 878 23.05 -22.77 4.17
CA PRO A 878 22.62 -21.79 5.16
C PRO A 878 23.16 -22.09 6.56
N THR A 879 23.54 -21.04 7.27
CA THR A 879 23.86 -21.10 8.70
C THR A 879 22.57 -21.38 9.48
N LEU A 880 22.51 -22.54 10.13
CA LEU A 880 21.39 -22.90 10.98
C LEU A 880 21.62 -22.40 12.41
N ASP A 881 20.54 -22.09 13.10
CA ASP A 881 20.56 -21.78 14.52
C ASP A 881 21.10 -22.99 15.32
N PRO A 882 22.05 -22.81 16.26
CA PRO A 882 22.62 -23.91 17.06
C PRO A 882 21.58 -24.77 17.80
N ILE A 883 20.48 -24.16 18.27
CA ILE A 883 19.38 -24.87 18.91
C ILE A 883 18.65 -25.74 17.89
N LYS A 884 18.43 -25.22 16.67
CA LYS A 884 17.84 -26.00 15.57
C LYS A 884 18.73 -27.16 15.14
N ILE A 885 20.04 -26.94 14.99
CA ILE A 885 21.00 -27.99 14.63
C ILE A 885 20.87 -29.17 15.61
N THR A 886 21.01 -28.88 16.90
CA THR A 886 21.01 -29.92 17.94
C THR A 886 19.64 -30.57 18.13
N ALA A 887 18.53 -29.86 17.90
CA ALA A 887 17.20 -30.44 17.92
C ALA A 887 16.94 -31.37 16.72
N SER A 888 17.40 -30.99 15.53
CA SER A 888 17.17 -31.73 14.28
C SER A 888 18.01 -33.00 14.16
N VAL A 889 19.24 -33.01 14.70
CA VAL A 889 20.14 -34.19 14.62
C VAL A 889 19.47 -35.45 15.16
N LYS A 890 18.83 -35.37 16.33
CA LYS A 890 18.14 -36.53 16.90
C LYS A 890 17.08 -37.09 15.95
N TYR A 891 16.24 -36.21 15.41
CA TYR A 891 15.15 -36.59 14.52
C TYR A 891 15.67 -37.23 13.23
N GLU A 892 16.68 -36.63 12.60
CA GLU A 892 17.27 -37.17 11.36
C GLU A 892 18.01 -38.49 11.59
N CYS A 893 18.73 -38.65 12.72
CA CYS A 893 19.34 -39.91 13.12
C CYS A 893 18.29 -41.03 13.28
N GLU A 894 17.17 -40.76 13.96
CA GLU A 894 16.09 -41.72 14.13
C GLU A 894 15.45 -42.12 12.79
N LEU A 895 15.33 -41.19 11.83
CA LEU A 895 14.82 -41.47 10.48
C LEU A 895 15.73 -42.39 9.65
N VAL A 896 17.04 -42.33 9.86
CA VAL A 896 18.00 -43.24 9.20
C VAL A 896 18.28 -44.51 10.03
N GLY A 897 17.57 -44.71 11.14
CA GLY A 897 17.66 -45.92 11.97
C GLY A 897 18.78 -45.90 13.02
N ILE A 898 19.44 -44.78 13.24
CA ILE A 898 20.49 -44.64 14.25
C ILE A 898 19.87 -44.42 15.63
N MET A 899 20.17 -45.30 16.58
CA MET A 899 19.67 -45.16 17.95
C MET A 899 20.45 -44.06 18.68
N VAL A 900 19.79 -42.96 19.04
CA VAL A 900 20.44 -41.81 19.66
C VAL A 900 19.72 -41.34 20.93
N LYS A 901 20.49 -41.00 21.97
CA LYS A 901 19.95 -40.48 23.24
C LYS A 901 20.62 -39.18 23.66
N ARG A 902 19.81 -38.15 23.89
CA ARG A 902 20.26 -36.89 24.50
C ARG A 902 20.54 -37.12 25.98
N CYS A 903 21.70 -36.67 26.44
CA CYS A 903 22.14 -36.73 27.83
C CYS A 903 22.70 -35.37 28.27
N ARG A 904 22.72 -35.16 29.59
CA ARG A 904 23.30 -33.99 30.23
C ARG A 904 24.17 -34.45 31.39
N ASP A 905 25.31 -33.81 31.59
CA ASP A 905 26.18 -34.13 32.70
C ASP A 905 25.48 -33.94 34.05
N ARG A 906 25.76 -34.87 34.98
CA ARG A 906 25.30 -34.75 36.35
C ARG A 906 25.99 -33.56 37.00
N TYR A 907 25.29 -32.91 37.93
CA TYR A 907 25.87 -31.83 38.72
C TYR A 907 27.10 -32.33 39.48
N LYS A 908 28.25 -31.71 39.22
CA LYS A 908 29.47 -31.85 40.01
C LYS A 908 29.94 -30.46 40.41
N LYS A 909 30.34 -30.29 41.67
CA LYS A 909 31.07 -29.10 42.09
C LYS A 909 32.54 -29.34 41.80
N ASP A 910 33.18 -28.33 41.25
CA ASP A 910 34.62 -28.30 41.08
C ASP A 910 35.28 -28.48 42.47
N PRO A 911 36.11 -29.52 42.66
CA PRO A 911 36.70 -29.83 43.97
C PRO A 911 37.60 -28.73 44.52
N GLU A 912 38.20 -27.91 43.66
CA GLU A 912 39.18 -26.89 44.04
C GLU A 912 38.54 -25.51 44.23
N THR A 913 37.57 -25.15 43.39
CA THR A 913 36.96 -23.80 43.39
C THR A 913 35.58 -23.76 44.05
N GLY A 914 34.96 -24.91 44.34
CA GLY A 914 33.62 -25.04 44.92
C GLY A 914 32.48 -24.54 44.00
N LYS A 915 32.81 -24.05 42.80
CA LYS A 915 31.87 -23.58 41.79
C LYS A 915 31.23 -24.77 41.08
N ALA A 916 30.01 -24.58 40.57
CA ALA A 916 29.38 -25.59 39.74
C ALA A 916 30.21 -25.79 38.47
N ALA A 917 30.61 -27.04 38.18
CA ALA A 917 31.21 -27.35 36.88
C ALA A 917 30.20 -27.05 35.76
N LEU A 918 30.69 -26.58 34.61
CA LEU A 918 29.85 -26.39 33.42
C LEU A 918 29.21 -27.74 33.06
N ARG A 919 27.88 -27.77 32.99
CA ARG A 919 27.14 -28.95 32.53
C ARG A 919 27.07 -28.91 31.02
N GLU A 920 27.52 -29.96 30.36
CA GLU A 920 27.41 -30.08 28.91
C GLU A 920 26.26 -31.00 28.50
N ASP A 921 25.60 -30.63 27.40
CA ASP A 921 24.64 -31.48 26.69
C ASP A 921 25.38 -32.27 25.58
N PHE A 922 25.08 -33.56 25.47
CA PHE A 922 25.70 -34.45 24.50
C PHE A 922 24.72 -35.54 24.04
N PHE A 923 25.08 -36.21 22.93
CA PHE A 923 24.39 -37.40 22.44
C PHE A 923 25.22 -38.66 22.69
N LYS A 924 24.52 -39.75 23.03
CA LYS A 924 25.01 -41.13 22.98
C LYS A 924 24.42 -41.85 21.79
N GLY A 925 25.13 -42.87 21.32
CA GLY A 925 24.77 -43.76 20.22
C GLY A 925 25.25 -43.31 18.84
N ILE A 926 26.01 -42.21 18.77
CA ILE A 926 26.52 -41.65 17.52
C ILE A 926 28.02 -41.39 17.59
N ILE A 927 28.66 -41.38 16.43
CA ILE A 927 30.03 -40.90 16.21
C ILE A 927 30.04 -39.90 15.05
N LEU A 928 31.00 -38.98 15.04
CA LEU A 928 31.24 -38.07 13.90
C LEU A 928 32.28 -38.69 12.98
N CYS A 929 31.98 -38.82 11.69
CA CYS A 929 32.89 -39.39 10.68
C CYS A 929 33.26 -38.35 9.60
N GLY A 930 34.34 -38.60 8.85
CA GLY A 930 34.81 -37.71 7.77
C GLY A 930 35.20 -36.30 8.26
N LEU A 931 35.69 -36.18 9.50
CA LEU A 931 36.05 -34.89 10.09
C LEU A 931 37.30 -34.26 9.43
N ASP A 932 38.19 -35.10 8.94
CA ASP A 932 39.37 -34.74 8.16
C ASP A 932 38.98 -34.02 6.85
N GLU A 933 37.92 -34.47 6.17
CA GLU A 933 37.36 -33.82 4.99
C GLU A 933 36.84 -32.39 5.29
N LEU A 934 36.45 -32.15 6.55
CA LEU A 934 35.99 -30.85 7.05
C LEU A 934 37.13 -29.99 7.64
N GLY A 935 38.37 -30.51 7.63
CA GLY A 935 39.54 -29.86 8.23
C GLY A 935 39.50 -29.82 9.76
N LEU A 936 38.91 -30.84 10.39
CA LEU A 936 38.88 -31.09 11.83
C LEU A 936 39.75 -32.32 12.15
N GLY A 937 40.53 -32.27 13.23
CA GLY A 937 41.49 -33.33 13.58
C GLY A 937 40.88 -34.48 14.41
N GLU A 938 41.46 -35.68 14.32
CA GLU A 938 41.02 -36.90 15.05
C GLU A 938 40.95 -36.75 16.59
N ASN A 939 41.69 -35.81 17.17
CA ASN A 939 41.70 -35.52 18.62
C ASN A 939 40.37 -34.98 19.17
N GLU A 940 39.35 -34.78 18.33
CA GLU A 940 37.99 -34.40 18.72
C GLU A 940 37.00 -35.59 18.72
N GLN A 941 37.43 -36.84 18.51
CA GLN A 941 36.63 -38.06 18.76
C GLN A 941 36.88 -38.65 20.15
N PRO A 942 35.88 -39.31 20.79
CA PRO A 942 36.16 -40.17 21.94
C PRO A 942 37.06 -41.33 21.48
N ASN A 943 38.22 -41.49 22.11
CA ASN A 943 39.16 -42.58 21.83
C ASN A 943 38.50 -43.94 22.24
N ILE A 944 38.02 -44.71 21.26
CA ILE A 944 37.32 -45.99 21.49
C ILE A 944 38.32 -47.13 21.73
N ASP A 945 39.61 -46.96 21.40
CA ASP A 945 40.61 -48.02 21.47
C ASP A 945 41.11 -48.35 22.89
N ASN A 946 40.76 -47.54 23.89
CA ASN A 946 41.14 -47.76 25.29
C ASN A 946 39.93 -47.82 26.23
N ILE A 947 39.17 -48.91 26.15
CA ILE A 947 38.10 -49.21 27.12
C ILE A 947 38.75 -49.81 28.38
N THR A 948 39.18 -48.96 29.30
CA THR A 948 39.35 -49.29 30.73
C THR A 948 38.85 -48.13 31.60
N GLU A 949 38.31 -48.44 32.78
CA GLU A 949 37.67 -47.49 33.71
C GLU A 949 38.50 -46.20 33.91
N PRO A 950 37.89 -44.98 33.84
CA PRO A 950 38.65 -43.74 33.88
C PRO A 950 38.92 -43.24 35.30
N GLU A 951 40.21 -43.05 35.63
CA GLU A 951 40.67 -42.06 36.63
C GLU A 951 40.79 -40.66 35.99
N PRO A 952 40.59 -39.55 36.74
CA PRO A 952 40.52 -38.21 36.17
C PRO A 952 41.81 -37.41 36.36
N GLU A 953 42.44 -36.90 35.29
CA GLU A 953 43.25 -35.68 35.36
C GLU A 953 43.28 -34.85 34.04
N LYS A 954 43.08 -33.54 34.25
CA LYS A 954 43.59 -32.30 33.58
C LYS A 954 43.39 -32.12 32.06
N ALA A 955 42.63 -31.13 31.58
CA ALA A 955 42.72 -29.65 31.69
C ALA A 955 43.67 -29.01 30.66
N GLU A 956 43.14 -28.63 29.48
CA GLU A 956 43.75 -27.58 28.63
C GLU A 956 42.85 -26.97 27.51
N LEU A 957 41.55 -27.26 27.40
CA LEU A 957 40.70 -26.74 26.30
C LEU A 957 39.79 -25.55 26.66
N THR A 958 39.77 -25.10 27.91
CA THR A 958 38.80 -24.09 28.40
C THR A 958 39.19 -22.64 28.06
N GLU A 959 40.39 -22.38 27.53
CA GLU A 959 40.89 -21.03 27.30
C GLU A 959 40.53 -20.45 25.92
N LEU A 960 40.26 -21.30 24.91
CA LEU A 960 39.87 -20.86 23.57
C LEU A 960 38.39 -20.46 23.47
N THR A 961 37.50 -21.16 24.18
CA THR A 961 36.04 -20.93 24.12
C THR A 961 35.63 -19.63 24.83
N ASN A 962 36.31 -19.26 25.92
CA ASN A 962 36.00 -18.05 26.68
C ASN A 962 36.40 -16.76 25.96
N LYS A 963 37.33 -16.82 25.01
CA LYS A 963 37.70 -15.65 24.18
C LYS A 963 36.66 -15.33 23.09
N TYR A 964 35.88 -16.33 22.65
CA TYR A 964 34.89 -16.15 21.59
C TYR A 964 33.54 -15.65 22.12
N VAL A 965 33.16 -16.04 23.34
CA VAL A 965 31.88 -15.63 23.97
C VAL A 965 31.93 -14.20 24.53
N ALA A 966 33.11 -13.72 24.93
CA ALA A 966 33.26 -12.37 25.47
C ALA A 966 33.06 -11.25 24.43
N ASN A 967 33.38 -11.49 23.15
CA ASN A 967 33.29 -10.46 22.11
C ASN A 967 31.88 -10.25 21.55
N THR A 968 30.96 -11.20 21.74
CA THR A 968 29.60 -11.13 21.16
C THR A 968 28.58 -10.45 22.08
N THR A 969 28.93 -10.20 23.35
CA THR A 969 27.98 -9.71 24.37
C THR A 969 28.02 -8.20 24.60
N GLN A 970 28.88 -7.45 23.89
CA GLN A 970 28.96 -5.98 24.00
C GLN A 970 28.26 -5.20 22.88
N ALA A 971 27.69 -5.86 21.86
CA ALA A 971 27.14 -5.17 20.69
C ALA A 971 25.61 -4.96 20.66
N ASN A 972 24.83 -5.49 21.61
CA ASN A 972 23.36 -5.46 21.53
C ASN A 972 22.64 -5.05 22.83
N LEU A 973 23.08 -3.94 23.44
CA LEU A 973 22.27 -3.22 24.45
C LEU A 973 22.32 -1.72 24.16
N GLY A 974 21.51 -1.31 23.19
CA GLY A 974 21.17 0.07 22.89
C GLY A 974 19.79 0.11 22.24
N GLU A 975 18.79 0.59 23.01
CA GLU A 975 17.45 1.03 22.60
C GLU A 975 16.38 -0.03 22.25
N VAL A 976 15.46 -0.26 23.21
CA VAL A 976 13.99 -0.37 23.00
C VAL A 976 13.30 0.47 24.06
#